data_AF-A0A3A5W7N1-F1
#
_entry.id   AF-A0A3A5W7N1-F1
#
_cell.length_a   1.000
_cell.length_b   1.000
_cell.length_c   1.000
_cell.angle_alpha   90.00
_cell.angle_beta   90.00
_cell.angle_gamma   90.00
#
_symmetry.space_group_name_H-M   'P 1'
#
loop_
_entity.id
_entity.type
_entity.pdbx_description
1 polymer ?
#
loop_
_entity_poly.entity_id
_entity_poly.type
_entity_poly.pdbx_seq_one_letter_code
_entity_poly.pdbx_strand_id
1 'polypeptide(L)'
;MSMRRMMPFTIVVLLLMQTLAMNLVVPAEAASGRGGTNDDFTVKTIDIGNASEPADQWVQSDGTVMEYIFIDETIEVTLSVQRFGSSGIGKTSPVSVDIVHPIGFVMESYDYITPPLTGGQSHNHIFEWTPTAAHSILNTTTNDLSGGLIIRAVVNYASDDRNENDDREKVVPVAIASNAMESTAAISAPQFFTGKYPADGGDATAAGSWETDSTSSATGSVHWRHSSPGSNYPSNAEATRLVYGRYMTSNSCDTDAPDAGLTQNVYGVYICRMLFYSNEFVSSQFHLQAWGSMEAGDSVSMELWRGSGDINNPYESISWDISQGGPSAAPGQWTNLSWDPQVTWQENPDLTNPEVFLGGSSYTFSVLFTSDSSVAGEGFHVDDFVHFGVSRVTDYTVDMSCDNPTNGYTLAPNQMATLYCTLTNNGYAPATIRLQTNVSNDSWMAPFPIIRMDIEGSSSHGTNVIIPPLGAGKTIEMWANLTVPAGADVQQQNWNLWLTDASSAQLGEKARLEMDLAVSEQFSTALTSTVPLVAAEITPDNYGLVNFRLQNTGNKDAAFNLATTFSENTGWVGVIQNETGVIKQNPITLFKGERVDLVLNISSPELANPGTVSFNLRATCPSCSTTLFGTTVLVRNIEVPVLREVDLVAEENTFSGAANGISKSMYLNLYNLGNNDEQFNLSIGQSNWRLQASLPADQSPVLDAWDGESTVVVQLAMPIGLSPGYYSVTITATSIDDPSVSDAVEIIVEILETAAVFVSDEETGQSYIPGDLPQTMSFEVRNDGNNPDSFAMTLNTPLGMVATFTNLINGNTPEIDIGASYNVSVEFSFIEGTEGSLNLKVIATSVADSSISATGQATYLVGSQDWLRIFAIQPLEVTEEGDYEVNVRIVNQYTTGQRVVMELDTSESNSWFQSSIARLDKDFNLATGETKEITINVDVTETTLKNLNGDTLTVNLTVWARSETVSDAANAVMEVTLVRMDTKTTSGDDSGSGLPLEAIAMWGVFLLIIVGGVVVLLSILRTEEEEDEYANWGEDGYEDSLSATYGAVAAAPSIPSSMPTPAPAPAAPAPVAETPVAQDSTPPLPDGGLPAGWTMEQWKHYGQQWLEQNQQ
;
A
#
# COMPACT_ATOMS: atom_id res chain seq x y z
N MET A 1 -36.36 -49.24 -38.19
CA MET A 1 -36.15 -50.61 -38.73
C MET A 1 -35.78 -51.54 -37.58
N SER A 2 -35.88 -52.86 -37.73
CA SER A 2 -35.50 -53.82 -36.68
C SER A 2 -34.05 -54.29 -36.87
N MET A 3 -33.14 -53.89 -35.98
CA MET A 3 -31.82 -54.51 -35.88
C MET A 3 -31.86 -55.68 -34.90
N ARG A 4 -31.17 -56.76 -35.26
CA ARG A 4 -31.28 -58.07 -34.60
C ARG A 4 -30.39 -58.18 -33.37
N ARG A 5 -30.83 -58.99 -32.40
CA ARG A 5 -29.99 -59.50 -31.31
C ARG A 5 -28.81 -60.31 -31.87
N MET A 6 -27.62 -59.73 -31.79
CA MET A 6 -26.30 -60.38 -31.84
C MET A 6 -25.41 -59.58 -30.87
N MET A 7 -24.69 -60.17 -29.91
CA MET A 7 -24.57 -61.58 -29.53
C MET A 7 -24.42 -61.73 -28.01
N PRO A 8 -24.80 -62.87 -27.39
CA PRO A 8 -24.17 -63.33 -26.15
C PRO A 8 -22.76 -63.91 -26.42
N PHE A 9 -22.48 -64.26 -27.69
CA PHE A 9 -21.24 -64.93 -28.12
C PHE A 9 -20.01 -64.02 -28.02
N THR A 10 -20.10 -62.72 -28.34
CA THR A 10 -19.00 -61.77 -28.14
C THR A 10 -18.67 -61.56 -26.67
N ILE A 11 -19.65 -61.57 -25.76
CA ILE A 11 -19.41 -61.50 -24.32
C ILE A 11 -18.71 -62.76 -23.82
N VAL A 12 -19.10 -63.94 -24.31
CA VAL A 12 -18.42 -65.21 -23.98
C VAL A 12 -17.00 -65.28 -24.58
N VAL A 13 -16.78 -64.75 -25.79
CA VAL A 13 -15.45 -64.65 -26.41
C VAL A 13 -14.57 -63.63 -25.67
N LEU A 14 -15.11 -62.48 -25.26
CA LEU A 14 -14.40 -61.51 -24.42
C LEU A 14 -14.05 -62.09 -23.05
N LEU A 15 -14.95 -62.83 -22.40
CA LEU A 15 -14.65 -63.53 -21.15
C LEU A 15 -13.63 -64.67 -21.34
N LEU A 16 -13.60 -65.33 -22.51
CA LEU A 16 -12.56 -66.31 -22.86
C LEU A 16 -11.20 -65.65 -23.13
N MET A 17 -11.16 -64.50 -23.82
CA MET A 17 -9.94 -63.69 -23.99
C MET A 17 -9.45 -63.12 -22.67
N GLN A 18 -10.36 -62.63 -21.81
CA GLN A 18 -10.04 -62.11 -20.49
C GLN A 18 -9.54 -63.22 -19.54
N THR A 19 -10.10 -64.43 -19.61
CA THR A 19 -9.58 -65.59 -18.85
C THR A 19 -8.31 -66.18 -19.46
N LEU A 20 -8.04 -66.00 -20.76
CA LEU A 20 -6.71 -66.27 -21.34
C LEU A 20 -5.67 -65.26 -20.84
N ALA A 21 -5.98 -63.96 -20.86
CA ALA A 21 -5.11 -62.91 -20.33
C ALA A 21 -4.83 -63.07 -18.83
N MET A 22 -5.85 -63.40 -18.03
CA MET A 22 -5.71 -63.72 -16.60
C MET A 22 -4.99 -65.05 -16.31
N ASN A 23 -4.64 -65.85 -17.34
CA ASN A 23 -3.73 -66.99 -17.20
C ASN A 23 -2.31 -66.70 -17.73
N LEU A 24 -2.07 -65.50 -18.27
CA LEU A 24 -0.73 -65.01 -18.67
C LEU A 24 -0.07 -64.14 -17.60
N VAL A 25 -0.85 -63.58 -16.66
CA VAL A 25 -0.33 -62.85 -15.49
C VAL A 25 -0.39 -63.74 -14.25
N VAL A 26 0.76 -64.05 -13.66
CA VAL A 26 0.89 -64.80 -12.40
C VAL A 26 1.16 -63.82 -11.25
N PRO A 27 0.45 -63.92 -10.11
CA PRO A 27 0.71 -63.03 -8.96
C PRO A 27 2.09 -63.30 -8.32
N ALA A 28 2.79 -62.23 -7.95
CA ALA A 28 4.19 -62.26 -7.50
C ALA A 28 4.46 -63.16 -6.27
N GLU A 29 3.48 -63.35 -5.39
CA GLU A 29 3.63 -64.15 -4.16
C GLU A 29 3.69 -65.68 -4.38
N ALA A 30 3.73 -66.14 -5.64
CA ALA A 30 3.96 -67.55 -6.01
C ALA A 30 5.39 -67.85 -6.52
N ALA A 31 6.30 -66.86 -6.50
CA ALA A 31 7.60 -66.91 -7.18
C ALA A 31 8.72 -67.75 -6.51
N SER A 32 8.46 -68.45 -5.39
CA SER A 32 9.50 -69.16 -4.61
C SER A 32 9.66 -70.67 -4.92
N GLY A 33 9.23 -71.12 -6.10
CA GLY A 33 9.17 -72.55 -6.44
C GLY A 33 9.05 -72.92 -7.91
N ARG A 34 9.45 -72.02 -8.83
CA ARG A 34 9.62 -72.28 -10.27
C ARG A 34 10.91 -71.61 -10.73
N GLY A 35 11.43 -72.03 -11.87
CA GLY A 35 12.79 -71.69 -12.26
C GLY A 35 13.83 -72.52 -11.53
N GLY A 36 15.07 -72.33 -11.96
CA GLY A 36 16.25 -73.06 -11.53
C GLY A 36 17.28 -73.02 -12.67
N THR A 37 18.56 -72.92 -12.30
CA THR A 37 19.74 -72.55 -13.12
C THR A 37 20.10 -73.43 -14.33
N ASN A 38 19.14 -74.16 -14.90
CA ASN A 38 19.24 -74.95 -16.12
C ASN A 38 18.25 -74.59 -17.24
N ASP A 39 17.28 -73.70 -16.97
CA ASP A 39 16.16 -73.36 -17.86
C ASP A 39 16.08 -71.83 -18.14
N ASP A 40 17.25 -71.19 -18.21
CA ASP A 40 17.57 -69.76 -18.44
C ASP A 40 17.56 -69.41 -19.95
N PHE A 41 16.77 -68.43 -20.40
CA PHE A 41 16.64 -67.96 -21.79
C PHE A 41 17.15 -66.52 -21.98
N THR A 42 17.85 -66.23 -23.08
CA THR A 42 18.42 -64.90 -23.34
C THR A 42 18.37 -64.45 -24.80
N VAL A 43 18.27 -63.13 -25.02
CA VAL A 43 18.56 -62.51 -26.32
C VAL A 43 20.08 -62.30 -26.49
N LYS A 44 20.68 -63.16 -27.32
CA LYS A 44 22.13 -63.29 -27.48
C LYS A 44 22.75 -62.26 -28.43
N THR A 45 22.13 -62.00 -29.57
CA THR A 45 22.54 -60.98 -30.56
C THR A 45 21.33 -60.43 -31.33
N ILE A 46 21.46 -59.19 -31.80
CA ILE A 46 20.61 -58.54 -32.80
C ILE A 46 21.57 -58.11 -33.92
N ASP A 47 21.55 -58.81 -35.03
CA ASP A 47 22.45 -58.63 -36.17
C ASP A 47 21.65 -58.11 -37.37
N ILE A 48 22.22 -57.21 -38.18
CA ILE A 48 21.48 -56.44 -39.21
C ILE A 48 22.18 -56.60 -40.57
N GLY A 49 21.39 -56.75 -41.62
CA GLY A 49 21.85 -57.08 -42.96
C GLY A 49 22.24 -58.55 -43.09
N ASN A 50 22.55 -58.96 -44.33
CA ASN A 50 23.00 -60.30 -44.66
C ASN A 50 24.25 -60.25 -45.57
N ALA A 51 24.71 -61.41 -46.03
CA ALA A 51 25.92 -61.52 -46.85
C ALA A 51 25.76 -61.06 -48.32
N SER A 52 24.60 -60.53 -48.71
CA SER A 52 24.30 -59.95 -50.02
C SER A 52 24.01 -58.45 -49.88
N GLU A 53 23.13 -58.10 -48.94
CA GLU A 53 22.78 -56.72 -48.56
C GLU A 53 23.21 -56.49 -47.10
N PRO A 54 24.47 -56.09 -46.83
CA PRO A 54 24.95 -55.75 -45.49
C PRO A 54 24.46 -54.36 -45.06
N ALA A 55 24.46 -54.07 -43.76
CA ALA A 55 24.31 -52.69 -43.28
C ALA A 55 25.57 -51.86 -43.61
N ASP A 56 25.38 -50.58 -43.95
CA ASP A 56 26.47 -49.66 -44.26
C ASP A 56 27.27 -49.28 -43.01
N GLN A 57 28.52 -48.88 -43.20
CA GLN A 57 29.49 -48.73 -42.12
C GLN A 57 30.07 -47.31 -42.04
N TRP A 58 29.74 -46.61 -40.96
CA TRP A 58 30.29 -45.30 -40.65
C TRP A 58 31.49 -45.42 -39.70
N VAL A 59 32.63 -44.85 -40.08
CA VAL A 59 33.84 -44.83 -39.23
C VAL A 59 33.81 -43.57 -38.36
N GLN A 60 33.74 -43.78 -37.04
CA GLN A 60 33.72 -42.72 -36.02
C GLN A 60 35.12 -42.09 -35.84
N SER A 61 35.20 -40.91 -35.24
CA SER A 61 36.47 -40.19 -35.04
C SER A 61 37.47 -40.92 -34.12
N ASP A 62 37.00 -41.84 -33.28
CA ASP A 62 37.83 -42.71 -32.43
C ASP A 62 38.32 -44.00 -33.14
N GLY A 63 37.87 -44.24 -34.37
CA GLY A 63 38.18 -45.43 -35.16
C GLY A 63 37.26 -46.64 -34.90
N THR A 64 36.19 -46.48 -34.11
CA THR A 64 35.10 -47.47 -34.08
C THR A 64 34.23 -47.40 -35.34
N VAL A 65 33.42 -48.43 -35.56
CA VAL A 65 32.50 -48.52 -36.71
C VAL A 65 31.09 -48.66 -36.20
N MET A 66 30.19 -47.81 -36.69
CA MET A 66 28.75 -47.89 -36.47
C MET A 66 28.05 -48.38 -37.74
N GLU A 67 27.16 -49.34 -37.60
CA GLU A 67 26.28 -49.80 -38.68
C GLU A 67 25.12 -48.82 -38.85
N TYR A 68 24.73 -48.52 -40.10
CA TYR A 68 23.56 -47.72 -40.42
C TYR A 68 22.80 -48.26 -41.65
N ILE A 69 21.57 -47.81 -41.84
CA ILE A 69 20.65 -48.22 -42.92
C ILE A 69 19.88 -47.00 -43.45
N PHE A 70 19.09 -47.15 -44.51
CA PHE A 70 18.25 -46.07 -45.07
C PHE A 70 16.75 -46.23 -44.78
N ILE A 71 16.03 -45.10 -44.80
CA ILE A 71 14.56 -45.07 -44.79
C ILE A 71 13.98 -45.70 -46.06
N ASP A 72 12.81 -46.34 -45.95
CA ASP A 72 12.07 -47.03 -47.04
C ASP A 72 12.81 -48.21 -47.73
N GLU A 73 14.05 -48.51 -47.35
CA GLU A 73 14.79 -49.69 -47.80
C GLU A 73 14.57 -50.89 -46.86
N THR A 74 14.44 -52.10 -47.43
CA THR A 74 14.15 -53.31 -46.65
C THR A 74 15.44 -54.03 -46.26
N ILE A 75 15.67 -54.21 -44.96
CA ILE A 75 16.85 -54.89 -44.41
C ILE A 75 16.46 -56.18 -43.68
N GLU A 76 17.34 -57.18 -43.73
CA GLU A 76 17.21 -58.42 -42.95
C GLU A 76 17.67 -58.18 -41.50
N VAL A 77 16.89 -58.61 -40.51
CA VAL A 77 17.28 -58.60 -39.10
C VAL A 77 17.33 -60.04 -38.57
N THR A 78 18.50 -60.43 -38.07
CA THR A 78 18.73 -61.73 -37.44
C THR A 78 18.74 -61.58 -35.91
N LEU A 79 17.79 -62.23 -35.25
CA LEU A 79 17.74 -62.33 -33.78
C LEU A 79 18.25 -63.70 -33.33
N SER A 80 19.33 -63.75 -32.56
CA SER A 80 19.78 -65.00 -31.92
C SER A 80 19.26 -65.09 -30.49
N VAL A 81 18.44 -66.10 -30.20
CA VAL A 81 17.99 -66.42 -28.83
C VAL A 81 18.68 -67.71 -28.38
N GLN A 82 19.26 -67.69 -27.18
CA GLN A 82 19.96 -68.83 -26.59
C GLN A 82 19.29 -69.28 -25.29
N ARG A 83 19.29 -70.58 -25.03
CA ARG A 83 18.99 -71.12 -23.71
C ARG A 83 20.28 -71.57 -23.03
N PHE A 84 20.56 -71.04 -21.84
CA PHE A 84 21.67 -71.47 -20.99
C PHE A 84 21.32 -72.75 -20.20
N GLY A 85 22.21 -73.17 -19.30
CA GLY A 85 22.03 -74.40 -18.52
C GLY A 85 22.45 -75.69 -19.21
N SER A 86 22.26 -76.83 -18.53
CA SER A 86 22.69 -78.16 -18.97
C SER A 86 21.54 -79.13 -19.31
N SER A 87 20.31 -78.62 -19.40
CA SER A 87 19.08 -79.41 -19.52
C SER A 87 18.91 -80.05 -20.91
N GLY A 88 18.95 -81.37 -20.99
CA GLY A 88 18.76 -82.14 -22.23
C GLY A 88 17.31 -82.25 -22.72
N ILE A 89 16.35 -81.55 -22.09
CA ILE A 89 14.93 -81.54 -22.48
C ILE A 89 14.66 -80.23 -23.22
N GLY A 90 14.22 -80.31 -24.48
CA GLY A 90 13.88 -79.13 -25.29
C GLY A 90 12.73 -78.32 -24.68
N LYS A 91 12.87 -76.99 -24.67
CA LYS A 91 11.87 -76.01 -24.20
C LYS A 91 11.67 -74.92 -25.25
N THR A 92 10.45 -74.41 -25.36
CA THR A 92 10.08 -73.27 -26.21
C THR A 92 9.76 -72.08 -25.33
N SER A 93 10.13 -70.88 -25.78
CA SER A 93 9.76 -69.60 -25.19
C SER A 93 9.21 -68.65 -26.27
N PRO A 94 8.14 -67.86 -26.00
CA PRO A 94 7.74 -66.74 -26.84
C PRO A 94 8.80 -65.63 -26.79
N VAL A 95 8.90 -64.90 -27.91
CA VAL A 95 9.82 -63.78 -28.11
C VAL A 95 9.08 -62.68 -28.87
N SER A 96 9.10 -61.47 -28.34
CA SER A 96 8.58 -60.26 -28.98
C SER A 96 9.74 -59.35 -29.37
N VAL A 97 9.61 -58.66 -30.51
CA VAL A 97 10.59 -57.69 -31.00
C VAL A 97 9.86 -56.42 -31.41
N ASP A 98 10.10 -55.33 -30.68
CA ASP A 98 9.52 -54.02 -30.94
C ASP A 98 10.56 -53.11 -31.61
N ILE A 99 10.15 -52.44 -32.69
CA ILE A 99 10.85 -51.30 -33.26
C ILE A 99 10.37 -50.07 -32.49
N VAL A 100 11.20 -49.55 -31.59
CA VAL A 100 10.87 -48.43 -30.70
C VAL A 100 11.51 -47.15 -31.24
N HIS A 101 10.70 -46.11 -31.43
CA HIS A 101 11.21 -44.78 -31.73
C HIS A 101 11.84 -44.17 -30.46
N PRO A 102 12.94 -43.40 -30.51
CA PRO A 102 13.57 -42.78 -29.32
C PRO A 102 12.72 -41.77 -28.52
N ILE A 103 11.44 -41.61 -28.86
CA ILE A 103 10.43 -40.90 -28.07
C ILE A 103 9.77 -41.86 -27.05
N GLY A 104 9.96 -43.17 -27.19
CA GLY A 104 9.43 -44.22 -26.30
C GLY A 104 8.15 -44.91 -26.80
N PHE A 105 7.66 -44.61 -28.01
CA PHE A 105 6.53 -45.33 -28.62
C PHE A 105 7.01 -46.43 -29.57
N VAL A 106 6.23 -47.52 -29.64
CA VAL A 106 6.47 -48.64 -30.58
C VAL A 106 5.93 -48.27 -31.96
N MET A 107 6.76 -48.41 -32.99
CA MET A 107 6.42 -48.20 -34.40
C MET A 107 5.86 -49.48 -35.04
N GLU A 108 6.48 -50.62 -34.75
CA GLU A 108 6.16 -51.93 -35.32
C GLU A 108 6.56 -53.05 -34.34
N SER A 109 5.85 -54.18 -34.34
CA SER A 109 6.08 -55.32 -33.45
C SER A 109 6.07 -56.64 -34.21
N TYR A 110 7.02 -57.52 -33.91
CA TYR A 110 7.13 -58.88 -34.45
C TYR A 110 7.12 -59.92 -33.32
N ASP A 111 6.25 -60.93 -33.41
CA ASP A 111 6.14 -62.02 -32.42
C ASP A 111 6.51 -63.37 -33.04
N TYR A 112 7.30 -64.17 -32.32
CA TYR A 112 7.49 -65.58 -32.64
C TYR A 112 7.66 -66.46 -31.39
N ILE A 113 7.74 -67.78 -31.60
CA ILE A 113 8.02 -68.76 -30.54
C ILE A 113 9.24 -69.57 -30.97
N THR A 114 10.24 -69.65 -30.09
CA THR A 114 11.46 -70.44 -30.35
C THR A 114 11.14 -71.93 -30.56
N PRO A 115 11.86 -72.64 -31.45
CA PRO A 115 11.81 -74.10 -31.50
C PRO A 115 12.35 -74.71 -30.18
N PRO A 116 12.09 -75.99 -29.87
CA PRO A 116 12.49 -76.58 -28.60
C PRO A 116 14.03 -76.63 -28.39
N LEU A 117 14.60 -75.62 -27.72
CA LEU A 117 16.02 -75.51 -27.41
C LEU A 117 16.36 -76.37 -26.19
N THR A 118 17.43 -77.15 -26.23
CA THR A 118 18.07 -77.71 -25.02
C THR A 118 19.05 -76.71 -24.42
N GLY A 119 19.47 -76.91 -23.17
CA GLY A 119 20.51 -76.09 -22.54
C GLY A 119 21.80 -76.06 -23.38
N GLY A 120 22.31 -74.86 -23.62
CA GLY A 120 23.46 -74.58 -24.49
C GLY A 120 23.14 -74.42 -25.98
N GLN A 121 21.88 -74.56 -26.42
CA GLN A 121 21.48 -74.30 -27.81
C GLN A 121 21.01 -72.87 -28.02
N SER A 122 21.34 -72.31 -29.20
CA SER A 122 20.76 -71.08 -29.71
C SER A 122 20.02 -71.32 -31.03
N HIS A 123 19.05 -70.46 -31.31
CA HIS A 123 18.33 -70.41 -32.58
C HIS A 123 18.30 -68.99 -33.10
N ASN A 124 18.62 -68.83 -34.39
CA ASN A 124 18.50 -67.57 -35.09
C ASN A 124 17.13 -67.52 -35.78
N HIS A 125 16.33 -66.53 -35.42
CA HIS A 125 15.14 -66.13 -36.16
C HIS A 125 15.50 -64.96 -37.09
N ILE A 126 14.79 -64.84 -38.20
CA ILE A 126 15.05 -63.85 -39.24
C ILE A 126 13.71 -63.22 -39.63
N PHE A 127 13.67 -61.88 -39.67
CA PHE A 127 12.56 -61.10 -40.20
C PHE A 127 13.08 -59.99 -41.12
N GLU A 128 12.21 -59.49 -41.99
CA GLU A 128 12.47 -58.34 -42.86
C GLU A 128 11.87 -57.10 -42.18
N TRP A 129 12.60 -55.99 -42.17
CA TRP A 129 12.18 -54.70 -41.62
C TRP A 129 12.43 -53.58 -42.63
N THR A 130 11.49 -52.64 -42.75
CA THR A 130 11.62 -51.45 -43.59
C THR A 130 11.44 -50.21 -42.70
N PRO A 131 12.49 -49.41 -42.43
CA PRO A 131 12.36 -48.24 -41.58
C PRO A 131 11.46 -47.17 -42.21
N THR A 132 10.37 -46.80 -41.52
CA THR A 132 9.38 -45.81 -41.98
C THR A 132 9.66 -44.38 -41.51
N ALA A 133 10.80 -44.16 -40.84
CA ALA A 133 11.28 -42.85 -40.41
C ALA A 133 12.81 -42.86 -40.36
N ALA A 134 13.45 -41.75 -40.77
CA ALA A 134 14.88 -41.55 -40.57
C ALA A 134 15.13 -41.10 -39.12
N HIS A 135 16.18 -41.63 -38.51
CA HIS A 135 16.69 -41.18 -37.22
C HIS A 135 18.21 -41.33 -37.21
N SER A 136 18.88 -40.28 -37.65
CA SER A 136 20.33 -40.18 -37.68
C SER A 136 20.74 -38.74 -37.40
N ILE A 137 21.80 -38.56 -36.60
CA ILE A 137 22.34 -37.27 -36.20
C ILE A 137 23.85 -37.35 -36.40
N LEU A 138 24.35 -36.71 -37.46
CA LEU A 138 25.78 -36.61 -37.74
C LEU A 138 26.34 -35.34 -37.09
N ASN A 139 27.31 -35.49 -36.19
CA ASN A 139 28.03 -34.35 -35.62
C ASN A 139 28.96 -33.76 -36.67
N THR A 140 28.62 -32.59 -37.21
CA THR A 140 29.37 -31.92 -38.28
C THR A 140 30.76 -31.43 -37.87
N THR A 141 31.06 -31.34 -36.57
CA THR A 141 32.37 -30.92 -36.06
C THR A 141 33.34 -32.10 -35.89
N THR A 142 32.84 -33.28 -35.50
CA THR A 142 33.68 -34.46 -35.26
C THR A 142 33.57 -35.54 -36.34
N ASN A 143 32.53 -35.47 -37.18
CA ASN A 143 32.06 -36.54 -38.07
C ASN A 143 31.60 -37.82 -37.34
N ASP A 144 31.18 -37.72 -36.08
CA ASP A 144 30.60 -38.86 -35.35
C ASP A 144 29.11 -39.03 -35.66
N LEU A 145 28.70 -40.25 -36.05
CA LEU A 145 27.29 -40.59 -36.35
C LEU A 145 26.59 -41.14 -35.10
N SER A 146 25.42 -40.60 -34.77
CA SER A 146 24.63 -40.93 -33.59
C SER A 146 23.12 -40.95 -33.87
N GLY A 147 22.30 -41.22 -32.85
CA GLY A 147 20.86 -41.45 -33.00
C GLY A 147 20.54 -42.87 -33.50
N GLY A 148 19.27 -43.12 -33.82
CA GLY A 148 18.80 -44.39 -34.36
C GLY A 148 17.46 -44.86 -33.82
N LEU A 149 16.75 -45.66 -34.62
CA LEU A 149 15.60 -46.43 -34.13
C LEU A 149 16.09 -47.63 -33.31
N ILE A 150 15.31 -48.07 -32.34
CA ILE A 150 15.74 -49.05 -31.34
C ILE A 150 15.04 -50.38 -31.60
N ILE A 151 15.81 -51.40 -31.99
CA ILE A 151 15.31 -52.78 -32.03
C ILE A 151 15.40 -53.33 -30.61
N ARG A 152 14.25 -53.44 -29.92
CA ARG A 152 14.14 -54.07 -28.60
C ARG A 152 13.57 -55.47 -28.77
N ALA A 153 14.33 -56.50 -28.39
CA ALA A 153 13.86 -57.88 -28.35
C ALA A 153 13.75 -58.36 -26.90
N VAL A 154 12.70 -59.12 -26.59
CA VAL A 154 12.43 -59.69 -25.25
C VAL A 154 12.01 -61.14 -25.39
N VAL A 155 12.68 -62.06 -24.68
CA VAL A 155 12.23 -63.45 -24.52
C VAL A 155 11.49 -63.61 -23.19
N ASN A 156 10.27 -64.14 -23.21
CA ASN A 156 9.41 -64.20 -22.02
C ASN A 156 9.17 -65.65 -21.56
N TYR A 157 10.08 -66.18 -20.74
CA TYR A 157 9.95 -67.52 -20.19
C TYR A 157 9.38 -67.50 -18.76
N ALA A 158 8.08 -67.77 -18.61
CA ALA A 158 7.37 -67.78 -17.31
C ALA A 158 7.77 -68.94 -16.35
N SER A 159 8.99 -69.48 -16.48
CA SER A 159 9.67 -70.35 -15.53
C SER A 159 11.18 -70.16 -15.57
N ASP A 160 11.64 -68.98 -15.99
CA ASP A 160 13.00 -68.50 -15.75
C ASP A 160 13.18 -68.08 -14.28
N ASP A 161 14.43 -67.89 -13.86
CA ASP A 161 14.81 -67.26 -12.59
C ASP A 161 15.82 -66.11 -12.75
N ARG A 162 16.06 -65.64 -13.99
CA ARG A 162 17.17 -64.74 -14.36
C ARG A 162 16.81 -63.69 -15.42
N ASN A 163 15.81 -62.88 -15.13
CA ASN A 163 15.26 -61.91 -16.07
C ASN A 163 16.21 -60.76 -16.48
N GLU A 164 17.43 -60.68 -15.91
CA GLU A 164 18.47 -59.68 -16.21
C GLU A 164 19.06 -59.79 -17.64
N ASN A 165 18.71 -60.85 -18.38
CA ASN A 165 19.19 -61.12 -19.73
C ASN A 165 18.08 -61.55 -20.70
N ASP A 166 16.81 -61.32 -20.32
CA ASP A 166 15.61 -61.63 -21.11
C ASP A 166 15.41 -60.60 -22.24
N ASP A 167 15.76 -59.34 -22.00
CA ASP A 167 15.68 -58.26 -22.97
C ASP A 167 17.05 -57.87 -23.57
N ARG A 168 17.00 -57.22 -24.73
CA ARG A 168 18.14 -56.56 -25.34
C ARG A 168 17.70 -55.50 -26.33
N GLU A 169 18.42 -54.38 -26.34
CA GLU A 169 18.27 -53.32 -27.34
C GLU A 169 19.47 -53.27 -28.31
N LYS A 170 19.21 -52.85 -29.55
CA LYS A 170 20.21 -52.34 -30.50
C LYS A 170 19.70 -51.05 -31.11
N VAL A 171 20.47 -49.96 -30.96
CA VAL A 171 20.21 -48.68 -31.62
C VAL A 171 20.75 -48.74 -33.05
N VAL A 172 19.96 -48.27 -34.02
CA VAL A 172 20.25 -48.36 -35.45
C VAL A 172 20.04 -47.00 -36.12
N PRO A 173 21.11 -46.23 -36.41
CA PRO A 173 21.02 -45.01 -37.20
C PRO A 173 20.32 -45.27 -38.55
N VAL A 174 19.30 -44.48 -38.86
CA VAL A 174 18.58 -44.54 -40.14
C VAL A 174 18.79 -43.23 -40.89
N ALA A 175 19.50 -43.31 -42.01
CA ALA A 175 19.78 -42.22 -42.93
C ALA A 175 18.63 -42.00 -43.93
N ILE A 176 18.68 -40.87 -44.66
CA ILE A 176 17.64 -40.46 -45.61
C ILE A 176 17.97 -40.93 -47.03
N ALA A 177 19.22 -40.78 -47.46
CA ALA A 177 19.70 -41.20 -48.78
C ALA A 177 21.24 -41.30 -48.84
N SER A 178 21.75 -41.98 -49.85
CA SER A 178 23.17 -41.95 -50.25
C SER A 178 23.33 -41.93 -51.77
N ASN A 179 24.52 -41.56 -52.23
CA ASN A 179 24.89 -41.66 -53.64
C ASN A 179 26.42 -41.72 -53.79
N ALA A 180 26.93 -42.81 -54.37
CA ALA A 180 28.35 -43.02 -54.69
C ALA A 180 28.87 -42.11 -55.84
N MET A 181 28.20 -40.99 -56.10
CA MET A 181 28.50 -39.95 -57.10
C MET A 181 28.97 -40.45 -58.48
N GLU A 182 28.49 -41.63 -58.90
CA GLU A 182 28.85 -42.27 -60.17
C GLU A 182 28.44 -41.43 -61.41
N SER A 183 29.03 -41.75 -62.57
CA SER A 183 28.79 -41.00 -63.80
C SER A 183 27.31 -41.07 -64.24
N THR A 184 26.72 -39.92 -64.61
CA THR A 184 25.29 -39.79 -64.98
C THR A 184 24.86 -40.87 -65.99
N ALA A 185 23.90 -41.70 -65.59
CA ALA A 185 23.45 -42.88 -66.33
C ALA A 185 21.93 -42.86 -66.51
N ALA A 186 21.44 -43.34 -67.65
CA ALA A 186 20.02 -43.31 -68.04
C ALA A 186 19.15 -44.33 -67.26
N ILE A 187 19.10 -44.18 -65.94
CA ILE A 187 18.37 -44.99 -64.96
C ILE A 187 17.42 -44.11 -64.15
N SER A 188 16.44 -44.72 -63.49
CA SER A 188 15.41 -44.05 -62.69
C SER A 188 15.87 -43.60 -61.29
N ALA A 189 17.03 -44.07 -60.83
CA ALA A 189 17.56 -43.77 -59.51
C ALA A 189 18.08 -42.32 -59.41
N PRO A 190 18.09 -41.72 -58.21
CA PRO A 190 18.77 -40.46 -57.93
C PRO A 190 20.26 -40.52 -58.29
N GLN A 191 20.77 -39.41 -58.79
CA GLN A 191 22.14 -39.23 -59.29
C GLN A 191 22.43 -37.73 -59.48
N PHE A 192 23.63 -37.40 -59.92
CA PHE A 192 24.05 -36.00 -60.14
C PHE A 192 24.04 -35.58 -61.63
N PHE A 193 23.61 -34.34 -61.86
CA PHE A 193 23.48 -33.71 -63.18
C PHE A 193 24.23 -32.37 -63.23
N THR A 194 24.99 -32.11 -64.29
CA THR A 194 25.81 -30.90 -64.44
C THR A 194 25.05 -29.81 -65.23
N GLY A 195 24.95 -28.60 -64.67
CA GLY A 195 24.26 -27.47 -65.30
C GLY A 195 24.86 -26.12 -64.98
N LYS A 196 24.84 -25.18 -65.94
CA LYS A 196 25.16 -23.77 -65.73
C LYS A 196 23.89 -22.93 -65.61
N TYR A 197 23.73 -22.28 -64.48
CA TYR A 197 22.60 -21.40 -64.15
C TYR A 197 23.05 -19.92 -64.14
N PRO A 198 22.12 -18.95 -64.24
CA PRO A 198 22.41 -17.55 -63.91
C PRO A 198 22.70 -17.40 -62.41
N ALA A 199 23.58 -16.46 -62.03
CA ALA A 199 23.82 -16.13 -60.62
C ALA A 199 22.57 -15.52 -59.96
N ASP A 200 21.90 -14.59 -60.66
CA ASP A 200 20.65 -13.92 -60.23
C ASP A 200 19.40 -14.83 -60.32
N GLY A 201 19.58 -16.16 -60.42
CA GLY A 201 18.52 -17.17 -60.54
C GLY A 201 17.97 -17.38 -61.96
N GLY A 202 17.40 -18.57 -62.20
CA GLY A 202 16.74 -18.94 -63.46
C GLY A 202 16.90 -20.42 -63.84
N ASP A 203 16.48 -20.77 -65.06
CA ASP A 203 16.69 -22.11 -65.65
C ASP A 203 18.15 -22.32 -66.09
N ALA A 204 18.61 -23.58 -66.11
CA ALA A 204 19.92 -23.93 -66.67
C ALA A 204 20.02 -23.56 -68.15
N THR A 205 21.13 -22.91 -68.53
CA THR A 205 21.37 -22.34 -69.87
C THR A 205 22.30 -23.18 -70.74
N ALA A 206 23.16 -23.99 -70.11
CA ALA A 206 24.13 -24.90 -70.73
C ALA A 206 24.53 -26.00 -69.73
N ALA A 207 25.38 -26.94 -70.15
CA ALA A 207 26.08 -27.84 -69.23
C ALA A 207 26.96 -27.02 -68.25
N GLY A 208 27.13 -27.52 -67.02
CA GLY A 208 28.10 -26.98 -66.08
C GLY A 208 29.53 -27.45 -66.41
N SER A 209 30.53 -26.96 -65.67
CA SER A 209 31.92 -27.41 -65.84
C SER A 209 32.26 -28.69 -65.07
N TRP A 210 31.28 -29.27 -64.35
CA TRP A 210 31.43 -30.54 -63.66
C TRP A 210 31.52 -31.71 -64.65
N GLU A 211 32.65 -32.42 -64.61
CA GLU A 211 32.99 -33.63 -65.36
C GLU A 211 33.44 -34.73 -64.38
N THR A 212 33.34 -36.01 -64.77
CA THR A 212 33.80 -37.15 -63.94
C THR A 212 35.22 -37.61 -64.28
N ASP A 213 35.98 -38.02 -63.28
CA ASP A 213 37.34 -38.58 -63.41
C ASP A 213 37.46 -39.91 -62.64
N SER A 214 38.34 -40.80 -63.11
CA SER A 214 38.59 -42.16 -62.62
C SER A 214 40.02 -42.38 -62.12
N THR A 215 40.79 -41.30 -61.94
CA THR A 215 42.14 -41.31 -61.34
C THR A 215 42.15 -41.75 -59.88
N SER A 216 41.06 -41.51 -59.15
CA SER A 216 40.79 -41.95 -57.77
C SER A 216 39.27 -41.94 -57.54
N SER A 217 38.83 -42.41 -56.37
CA SER A 217 37.45 -42.29 -55.86
C SER A 217 37.49 -42.55 -54.35
N ALA A 218 36.51 -42.05 -53.60
CA ALA A 218 36.26 -42.38 -52.20
C ALA A 218 35.41 -43.66 -52.11
N THR A 219 34.34 -43.75 -52.90
CA THR A 219 33.44 -44.90 -52.99
C THR A 219 32.96 -45.11 -54.43
N GLY A 220 32.87 -46.36 -54.89
CA GLY A 220 32.56 -46.66 -56.28
C GLY A 220 33.77 -46.57 -57.23
N SER A 221 33.58 -45.93 -58.39
CA SER A 221 34.47 -46.06 -59.56
C SER A 221 35.01 -44.74 -60.11
N VAL A 222 34.36 -43.61 -59.82
CA VAL A 222 34.67 -42.27 -60.32
C VAL A 222 34.36 -41.22 -59.25
N HIS A 223 34.79 -39.98 -59.47
CA HIS A 223 34.40 -38.80 -58.69
C HIS A 223 34.15 -37.61 -59.62
N TRP A 224 33.62 -36.50 -59.10
CA TRP A 224 33.37 -35.28 -59.88
C TRP A 224 34.41 -34.18 -59.66
N ARG A 225 34.68 -33.41 -60.70
CA ARG A 225 35.57 -32.24 -60.72
C ARG A 225 35.01 -31.17 -61.67
N HIS A 226 34.99 -29.91 -61.26
CA HIS A 226 34.54 -28.74 -62.06
C HIS A 226 35.54 -28.28 -63.15
N SER A 227 36.55 -29.09 -63.45
CA SER A 227 37.66 -28.82 -64.37
C SER A 227 37.96 -30.08 -65.19
N SER A 228 38.31 -29.94 -66.47
CA SER A 228 38.66 -31.12 -67.28
C SER A 228 40.00 -31.74 -66.82
N PRO A 229 40.16 -33.08 -66.87
CA PRO A 229 41.36 -33.76 -66.37
C PRO A 229 42.70 -33.16 -66.85
N GLY A 230 43.53 -32.74 -65.89
CA GLY A 230 44.83 -32.10 -66.16
C GLY A 230 44.74 -30.67 -66.71
N SER A 231 43.60 -30.00 -66.55
CA SER A 231 43.34 -28.60 -66.91
C SER A 231 42.74 -27.85 -65.72
N ASN A 232 42.77 -26.52 -65.78
CA ASN A 232 42.21 -25.65 -64.76
C ASN A 232 40.69 -25.45 -64.99
N TYR A 233 39.93 -25.10 -63.96
CA TYR A 233 38.50 -24.77 -64.11
C TYR A 233 38.29 -23.46 -64.91
N PRO A 234 37.08 -23.22 -65.47
CA PRO A 234 36.79 -21.98 -66.19
C PRO A 234 36.73 -20.77 -65.23
N SER A 235 37.61 -19.78 -65.42
CA SER A 235 37.47 -18.47 -64.78
C SER A 235 36.18 -17.78 -65.24
N ASN A 236 35.56 -16.99 -64.35
CA ASN A 236 34.27 -16.32 -64.54
C ASN A 236 33.11 -17.33 -64.75
N ALA A 237 33.11 -18.43 -63.99
CA ALA A 237 32.01 -19.39 -63.95
C ALA A 237 30.84 -18.85 -63.11
N GLU A 238 29.83 -18.30 -63.79
CA GLU A 238 28.53 -18.00 -63.19
C GLU A 238 27.81 -19.31 -62.83
N ALA A 239 27.58 -19.53 -61.52
CA ALA A 239 26.72 -20.56 -60.91
C ALA A 239 26.60 -21.90 -61.67
N THR A 240 27.66 -22.70 -61.68
CA THR A 240 27.63 -24.08 -62.19
C THR A 240 27.31 -25.06 -61.07
N ARG A 241 26.16 -25.73 -61.15
CA ARG A 241 25.65 -26.66 -60.13
C ARG A 241 25.80 -28.11 -60.57
N LEU A 242 26.17 -28.96 -59.63
CA LEU A 242 26.06 -30.41 -59.71
C LEU A 242 24.81 -30.81 -58.93
N VAL A 243 23.67 -30.94 -59.63
CA VAL A 243 22.33 -31.00 -59.05
C VAL A 243 21.90 -32.43 -58.78
N TYR A 244 21.40 -32.69 -57.57
CA TYR A 244 20.84 -33.99 -57.19
C TYR A 244 19.42 -34.17 -57.78
N GLY A 245 19.23 -35.21 -58.58
CA GLY A 245 17.99 -35.42 -59.33
C GLY A 245 17.87 -36.83 -59.91
N ARG A 246 16.84 -37.06 -60.72
CA ARG A 246 16.58 -38.31 -61.44
C ARG A 246 16.02 -38.05 -62.83
N TYR A 247 16.15 -39.02 -63.73
CA TYR A 247 15.39 -39.02 -64.98
C TYR A 247 13.90 -39.25 -64.69
N MET A 248 13.02 -38.54 -65.40
CA MET A 248 11.57 -38.66 -65.25
C MET A 248 11.09 -40.06 -65.64
N THR A 249 10.39 -40.74 -64.71
CA THR A 249 9.88 -42.11 -64.88
C THR A 249 8.43 -42.18 -65.36
N SER A 250 7.64 -41.12 -65.09
CA SER A 250 6.24 -41.00 -65.49
C SER A 250 6.07 -39.87 -66.54
N ASN A 251 4.88 -39.27 -66.65
CA ASN A 251 4.70 -38.00 -67.40
C ASN A 251 4.79 -36.76 -66.48
N SER A 252 5.26 -36.95 -65.25
CA SER A 252 5.39 -35.95 -64.19
C SER A 252 6.64 -36.24 -63.35
N CYS A 253 7.07 -35.27 -62.55
CA CYS A 253 8.08 -35.49 -61.52
C CYS A 253 7.49 -36.01 -60.19
N ASP A 254 6.19 -36.31 -60.18
CA ASP A 254 5.47 -36.90 -59.06
C ASP A 254 5.45 -35.96 -57.83
N THR A 255 6.33 -36.14 -56.85
CA THR A 255 6.61 -35.18 -55.76
C THR A 255 7.71 -34.16 -56.11
N ASP A 256 8.67 -34.55 -56.95
CA ASP A 256 9.88 -33.80 -57.26
C ASP A 256 9.65 -32.58 -58.17
N ALA A 257 10.63 -31.67 -58.24
CA ALA A 257 10.55 -30.46 -59.06
C ALA A 257 11.16 -30.68 -60.46
N PRO A 258 10.44 -30.44 -61.57
CA PRO A 258 11.04 -30.49 -62.90
C PRO A 258 12.12 -29.41 -63.07
N ASP A 259 13.21 -29.73 -63.77
CA ASP A 259 14.17 -28.74 -64.28
C ASP A 259 14.02 -28.59 -65.80
N ALA A 260 13.41 -27.49 -66.22
CA ALA A 260 13.15 -27.22 -67.63
C ALA A 260 14.45 -26.88 -68.40
N GLY A 261 15.41 -26.23 -67.75
CA GLY A 261 16.71 -25.88 -68.31
C GLY A 261 17.58 -27.11 -68.61
N LEU A 262 17.83 -27.97 -67.63
CA LEU A 262 18.59 -29.22 -67.80
C LEU A 262 17.93 -30.12 -68.85
N THR A 263 16.59 -30.20 -68.83
CA THR A 263 15.80 -30.97 -69.80
C THR A 263 16.01 -30.46 -71.23
N GLN A 264 15.90 -29.15 -71.47
CA GLN A 264 15.84 -28.59 -72.84
C GLN A 264 17.21 -28.19 -73.39
N ASN A 265 18.10 -27.65 -72.55
CA ASN A 265 19.34 -27.02 -72.97
C ASN A 265 20.58 -27.90 -72.78
N VAL A 266 20.47 -29.03 -72.05
CA VAL A 266 21.61 -29.91 -71.71
C VAL A 266 21.37 -31.36 -72.15
N TYR A 267 20.41 -32.05 -71.54
CA TYR A 267 20.30 -33.51 -71.65
C TYR A 267 19.28 -33.99 -72.71
N GLY A 268 18.32 -33.16 -73.12
CA GLY A 268 17.29 -33.53 -74.10
C GLY A 268 16.26 -34.56 -73.61
N VAL A 269 16.27 -34.87 -72.31
CA VAL A 269 15.40 -35.83 -71.61
C VAL A 269 14.91 -35.18 -70.33
N TYR A 270 13.66 -35.43 -69.94
CA TYR A 270 13.06 -34.83 -68.74
C TYR A 270 13.81 -35.23 -67.46
N ILE A 271 14.22 -34.22 -66.69
CA ILE A 271 14.93 -34.35 -65.41
C ILE A 271 14.09 -33.74 -64.29
N CYS A 272 14.07 -34.43 -63.16
CA CYS A 272 13.42 -34.05 -61.92
C CYS A 272 14.47 -33.83 -60.84
N ARG A 273 14.51 -32.66 -60.23
CA ARG A 273 15.34 -32.34 -59.06
C ARG A 273 14.71 -32.95 -57.81
N MET A 274 15.49 -33.69 -57.03
CA MET A 274 14.98 -34.26 -55.78
C MET A 274 14.56 -33.11 -54.84
N LEU A 275 13.39 -33.22 -54.22
CA LEU A 275 12.93 -32.27 -53.21
C LEU A 275 13.09 -32.81 -51.78
N PHE A 276 13.87 -32.09 -50.98
CA PHE A 276 13.94 -32.22 -49.53
C PHE A 276 12.90 -31.30 -48.89
N TYR A 277 11.93 -31.86 -48.16
CA TYR A 277 10.85 -31.12 -47.50
C TYR A 277 11.20 -30.84 -46.03
N SER A 278 11.67 -29.65 -45.68
CA SER A 278 12.15 -29.37 -44.32
C SER A 278 11.05 -29.49 -43.24
N ASN A 279 9.78 -29.36 -43.62
CA ASN A 279 8.64 -29.58 -42.73
C ASN A 279 8.45 -31.04 -42.27
N GLU A 280 9.05 -32.01 -42.96
CA GLU A 280 8.96 -33.46 -42.65
C GLU A 280 10.11 -33.94 -41.75
N PHE A 281 11.02 -33.05 -41.36
CA PHE A 281 12.21 -33.34 -40.55
C PHE A 281 12.30 -32.40 -39.34
N VAL A 282 13.18 -32.75 -38.39
CA VAL A 282 13.51 -31.99 -37.18
C VAL A 282 14.92 -31.39 -37.30
N SER A 283 15.84 -32.19 -37.80
CA SER A 283 17.21 -31.85 -38.16
C SER A 283 17.64 -32.67 -39.38
N SER A 284 18.65 -32.21 -40.10
CA SER A 284 19.27 -32.97 -41.19
C SER A 284 20.68 -32.47 -41.44
N GLN A 285 21.57 -33.38 -41.84
CA GLN A 285 22.96 -33.08 -42.17
C GLN A 285 23.32 -33.72 -43.51
N PHE A 286 24.11 -32.99 -44.31
CA PHE A 286 24.61 -33.44 -45.60
C PHE A 286 26.10 -33.72 -45.50
N HIS A 287 26.53 -34.83 -46.10
CA HIS A 287 27.92 -35.28 -46.14
C HIS A 287 28.40 -35.40 -47.58
N LEU A 288 29.67 -35.06 -47.81
CA LEU A 288 30.45 -35.52 -48.95
C LEU A 288 31.93 -35.65 -48.59
N GLN A 289 32.69 -36.40 -49.37
CA GLN A 289 34.15 -36.42 -49.28
C GLN A 289 34.78 -35.55 -50.37
N ALA A 290 35.84 -34.81 -50.04
CA ALA A 290 36.57 -34.00 -51.02
C ALA A 290 38.09 -33.97 -50.84
N TRP A 291 38.80 -33.59 -51.91
CA TRP A 291 40.20 -33.17 -51.89
C TRP A 291 40.45 -32.08 -52.95
N GLY A 292 41.56 -31.35 -52.84
CA GLY A 292 41.94 -30.25 -53.74
C GLY A 292 42.05 -28.90 -53.05
N SER A 293 41.98 -27.81 -53.82
CA SER A 293 42.03 -26.42 -53.30
C SER A 293 41.61 -25.39 -54.33
N MET A 294 40.80 -24.39 -53.94
CA MET A 294 40.42 -23.25 -54.80
C MET A 294 41.45 -22.11 -54.75
N GLU A 295 41.47 -21.30 -55.83
CA GLU A 295 42.18 -20.01 -55.86
C GLU A 295 41.36 -18.90 -55.17
N ALA A 296 42.01 -17.80 -54.83
CA ALA A 296 41.40 -16.73 -54.03
C ALA A 296 40.40 -15.87 -54.84
N GLY A 297 39.11 -16.06 -54.57
CA GLY A 297 37.99 -15.38 -55.26
C GLY A 297 36.94 -16.36 -55.78
N ASP A 298 37.29 -17.64 -55.87
CA ASP A 298 36.41 -18.72 -56.28
C ASP A 298 35.96 -19.56 -55.07
N SER A 299 34.85 -20.26 -55.19
CA SER A 299 34.31 -21.12 -54.14
C SER A 299 33.58 -22.35 -54.69
N VAL A 300 33.58 -23.42 -53.89
CA VAL A 300 32.71 -24.58 -54.07
C VAL A 300 31.94 -24.77 -52.77
N SER A 301 30.62 -24.92 -52.87
CA SER A 301 29.75 -25.03 -51.70
C SER A 301 28.80 -26.21 -51.81
N MET A 302 28.51 -26.86 -50.68
CA MET A 302 27.25 -27.59 -50.55
C MET A 302 26.10 -26.57 -50.55
N GLU A 303 25.02 -26.84 -51.28
CA GLU A 303 23.93 -25.90 -51.48
C GLU A 303 22.56 -26.59 -51.33
N LEU A 304 21.66 -25.96 -50.56
CA LEU A 304 20.22 -26.19 -50.62
C LEU A 304 19.58 -25.00 -51.31
N TRP A 305 19.04 -25.21 -52.51
CA TRP A 305 18.43 -24.16 -53.31
C TRP A 305 16.96 -24.41 -53.65
N ARG A 306 16.23 -23.33 -53.91
CA ARG A 306 14.79 -23.33 -54.22
C ARG A 306 14.40 -22.13 -55.06
N GLY A 307 13.16 -22.10 -55.54
CA GLY A 307 12.66 -21.00 -56.37
C GLY A 307 13.44 -20.89 -57.68
N SER A 308 14.03 -19.73 -57.92
CA SER A 308 14.93 -19.42 -59.04
C SER A 308 16.39 -19.78 -58.77
N GLY A 309 16.80 -19.88 -57.50
CA GLY A 309 18.19 -20.16 -57.12
C GLY A 309 19.13 -18.97 -57.27
N ASP A 310 18.65 -17.75 -57.01
CA ASP A 310 19.49 -16.56 -56.84
C ASP A 310 20.48 -16.77 -55.68
N ILE A 311 21.78 -16.78 -55.99
CA ILE A 311 22.84 -17.03 -55.00
C ILE A 311 23.05 -15.84 -54.03
N ASN A 312 22.48 -14.68 -54.35
CA ASN A 312 22.54 -13.49 -53.51
C ASN A 312 21.39 -13.44 -52.49
N ASN A 313 20.42 -14.37 -52.59
CA ASN A 313 19.21 -14.40 -51.77
C ASN A 313 19.25 -15.59 -50.79
N PRO A 314 19.50 -15.37 -49.48
CA PRO A 314 19.60 -16.44 -48.49
C PRO A 314 18.29 -17.20 -48.24
N TYR A 315 17.17 -16.76 -48.81
CA TYR A 315 15.90 -17.50 -48.82
C TYR A 315 15.71 -18.42 -50.04
N GLU A 316 16.56 -18.29 -51.06
CA GLU A 316 16.53 -19.11 -52.30
C GLU A 316 17.79 -19.95 -52.51
N SER A 317 18.95 -19.55 -51.99
CA SER A 317 20.16 -20.38 -51.90
C SER A 317 20.75 -20.31 -50.49
N ILE A 318 20.81 -21.44 -49.80
CA ILE A 318 21.55 -21.63 -48.54
C ILE A 318 22.77 -22.45 -48.90
N SER A 319 23.99 -21.97 -48.62
CA SER A 319 25.20 -22.70 -49.04
C SER A 319 26.36 -22.57 -48.05
N TRP A 320 27.17 -23.62 -47.95
CA TRP A 320 28.37 -23.68 -47.12
C TRP A 320 29.59 -24.06 -47.96
N ASP A 321 30.60 -23.18 -47.95
CA ASP A 321 31.83 -23.32 -48.73
C ASP A 321 32.70 -24.46 -48.15
N ILE A 322 32.97 -25.48 -48.97
CA ILE A 322 33.65 -26.69 -48.52
C ILE A 322 35.12 -26.46 -48.17
N SER A 323 35.72 -25.34 -48.59
CA SER A 323 37.07 -24.95 -48.16
C SER A 323 37.15 -24.69 -46.64
N GLN A 324 36.03 -24.36 -45.99
CA GLN A 324 35.97 -24.17 -44.54
C GLN A 324 36.25 -25.46 -43.76
N GLY A 325 35.92 -26.63 -44.32
CA GLY A 325 36.27 -27.94 -43.75
C GLY A 325 37.73 -28.36 -43.97
N GLY A 326 38.53 -27.55 -44.66
CA GLY A 326 39.95 -27.77 -44.92
C GLY A 326 40.30 -29.08 -45.66
N PRO A 327 39.77 -29.34 -46.88
CA PRO A 327 40.10 -30.56 -47.62
C PRO A 327 41.59 -30.68 -47.93
N SER A 328 42.13 -31.90 -47.96
CA SER A 328 43.53 -32.12 -48.31
C SER A 328 43.82 -31.69 -49.75
N ALA A 329 44.82 -30.85 -49.96
CA ALA A 329 45.31 -30.46 -51.29
C ALA A 329 46.12 -31.57 -52.01
N ALA A 330 46.20 -32.78 -51.44
CA ALA A 330 46.93 -33.90 -52.02
C ALA A 330 46.00 -34.83 -52.83
N PRO A 331 46.34 -35.16 -54.10
CA PRO A 331 45.50 -36.02 -54.93
C PRO A 331 45.13 -37.36 -54.30
N GLY A 332 43.81 -37.64 -54.25
CA GLY A 332 43.24 -38.86 -53.68
C GLY A 332 43.27 -38.95 -52.15
N GLN A 333 43.57 -37.85 -51.43
CA GLN A 333 43.44 -37.79 -49.97
C GLN A 333 42.09 -37.22 -49.55
N TRP A 334 41.05 -38.04 -49.68
CA TRP A 334 39.68 -37.70 -49.31
C TRP A 334 39.57 -37.21 -47.86
N THR A 335 38.77 -36.17 -47.66
CA THR A 335 38.51 -35.51 -46.39
C THR A 335 37.01 -35.47 -46.17
N ASN A 336 36.55 -35.96 -45.01
CA ASN A 336 35.14 -35.99 -44.62
C ASN A 336 34.62 -34.57 -44.35
N LEU A 337 33.61 -34.13 -45.11
CA LEU A 337 32.98 -32.82 -44.97
C LEU A 337 31.50 -32.99 -44.64
N SER A 338 31.06 -32.35 -43.57
CA SER A 338 29.69 -32.50 -43.06
C SER A 338 29.09 -31.15 -42.74
N TRP A 339 27.88 -30.90 -43.25
CA TRP A 339 27.20 -29.61 -43.16
C TRP A 339 25.82 -29.76 -42.55
N ASP A 340 25.49 -28.88 -41.59
CA ASP A 340 24.13 -28.71 -41.09
C ASP A 340 23.57 -27.37 -41.65
N PRO A 341 22.61 -27.42 -42.58
CA PRO A 341 22.06 -26.23 -43.21
C PRO A 341 21.25 -25.36 -42.24
N GLN A 342 20.82 -25.87 -41.08
CA GLN A 342 20.09 -25.07 -40.09
C GLN A 342 21.01 -24.05 -39.42
N VAL A 343 22.31 -24.36 -39.26
CA VAL A 343 23.31 -23.41 -38.75
C VAL A 343 23.45 -22.24 -39.71
N THR A 344 23.73 -22.51 -40.98
CA THR A 344 23.84 -21.49 -42.04
C THR A 344 22.52 -20.70 -42.24
N TRP A 345 21.37 -21.36 -42.10
CA TRP A 345 20.06 -20.70 -42.13
C TRP A 345 19.90 -19.70 -40.98
N GLN A 346 20.28 -20.08 -39.75
CA GLN A 346 20.15 -19.24 -38.56
C GLN A 346 21.12 -18.05 -38.51
N GLU A 347 22.13 -17.99 -39.37
CA GLU A 347 22.98 -16.80 -39.56
C GLU A 347 22.26 -15.66 -40.29
N ASN A 348 21.12 -15.91 -40.95
CA ASN A 348 20.33 -14.90 -41.63
C ASN A 348 19.60 -13.98 -40.60
N PRO A 349 19.91 -12.67 -40.55
CA PRO A 349 19.37 -11.77 -39.53
C PRO A 349 17.88 -11.42 -39.73
N ASP A 350 17.32 -11.64 -40.92
CA ASP A 350 15.94 -11.27 -41.27
C ASP A 350 14.93 -12.42 -40.97
N LEU A 351 15.34 -13.50 -40.30
CA LEU A 351 14.45 -14.63 -39.96
C LEU A 351 13.36 -14.24 -38.94
N THR A 352 12.10 -14.34 -39.36
CA THR A 352 10.94 -14.10 -38.48
C THR A 352 10.67 -15.25 -37.49
N ASN A 353 11.07 -16.48 -37.81
CA ASN A 353 10.82 -17.67 -36.99
C ASN A 353 12.02 -18.65 -37.04
N PRO A 354 13.15 -18.35 -36.35
CA PRO A 354 14.38 -19.14 -36.44
C PRO A 354 14.29 -20.56 -35.85
N GLU A 355 13.27 -20.86 -35.03
CA GLU A 355 12.97 -22.22 -34.53
C GLU A 355 12.29 -23.12 -35.58
N VAL A 356 11.84 -22.59 -36.72
CA VAL A 356 11.27 -23.40 -37.81
C VAL A 356 12.39 -23.88 -38.73
N PHE A 357 12.71 -25.17 -38.67
CA PHE A 357 13.76 -25.83 -39.46
C PHE A 357 13.67 -25.48 -40.96
N LEU A 358 14.70 -24.81 -41.48
CA LEU A 358 14.82 -24.20 -42.83
C LEU A 358 13.57 -23.43 -43.32
N GLY A 359 12.82 -22.83 -42.38
CA GLY A 359 11.60 -22.07 -42.69
C GLY A 359 10.44 -22.92 -43.22
N GLY A 360 10.43 -24.24 -42.98
CA GLY A 360 9.34 -25.15 -43.38
C GLY A 360 9.15 -25.19 -44.90
N SER A 361 10.25 -25.18 -45.65
CA SER A 361 10.27 -25.03 -47.11
C SER A 361 10.93 -26.23 -47.79
N SER A 362 10.64 -26.41 -49.09
CA SER A 362 11.30 -27.42 -49.91
C SER A 362 12.53 -26.86 -50.64
N TYR A 363 13.57 -27.68 -50.72
CA TYR A 363 14.88 -27.37 -51.33
C TYR A 363 15.38 -28.55 -52.17
N THR A 364 16.33 -28.30 -53.07
CA THR A 364 17.11 -29.32 -53.79
C THR A 364 18.57 -29.22 -53.38
N PHE A 365 19.23 -30.37 -53.17
CA PHE A 365 20.67 -30.42 -52.93
C PHE A 365 21.48 -30.25 -54.22
N SER A 366 22.58 -29.51 -54.12
CA SER A 366 23.48 -29.13 -55.20
C SER A 366 24.90 -28.98 -54.66
N VAL A 367 25.92 -29.31 -55.47
CA VAL A 367 27.27 -28.77 -55.26
C VAL A 367 27.46 -27.59 -56.20
N LEU A 368 27.47 -26.39 -55.64
CA LEU A 368 27.61 -25.13 -56.37
C LEU A 368 29.09 -24.81 -56.56
N PHE A 369 29.53 -24.55 -57.79
CA PHE A 369 30.81 -23.92 -58.08
C PHE A 369 30.57 -22.52 -58.68
N THR A 370 31.28 -21.52 -58.15
CA THR A 370 31.33 -20.15 -58.65
C THR A 370 32.78 -19.68 -58.78
N SER A 371 33.11 -18.99 -59.86
CA SER A 371 34.45 -18.42 -60.08
C SER A 371 34.41 -16.97 -60.58
N ASP A 372 35.36 -16.17 -60.10
CA ASP A 372 35.57 -14.78 -60.49
C ASP A 372 36.49 -14.64 -61.72
N SER A 373 36.79 -13.42 -62.13
CA SER A 373 37.59 -13.13 -63.34
C SER A 373 39.12 -13.22 -63.18
N SER A 374 39.65 -13.69 -62.03
CA SER A 374 41.06 -13.52 -61.66
C SER A 374 42.00 -14.67 -62.04
N VAL A 375 41.98 -15.79 -61.30
CA VAL A 375 42.94 -16.91 -61.41
C VAL A 375 42.16 -18.22 -61.22
N ALA A 376 42.44 -19.24 -62.03
CA ALA A 376 41.85 -20.56 -61.86
C ALA A 376 42.92 -21.63 -61.62
N GLY A 377 42.65 -22.57 -60.71
CA GLY A 377 43.47 -23.77 -60.44
C GLY A 377 42.81 -25.06 -60.95
N GLU A 378 43.27 -26.22 -60.47
CA GLU A 378 42.56 -27.50 -60.68
C GLU A 378 41.25 -27.55 -59.86
N GLY A 379 41.28 -26.96 -58.66
CA GLY A 379 40.16 -26.75 -57.73
C GLY A 379 39.87 -27.96 -56.83
N PHE A 380 38.60 -28.19 -56.47
CA PHE A 380 38.16 -29.35 -55.70
C PHE A 380 37.64 -30.52 -56.56
N HIS A 381 37.74 -31.70 -55.95
CA HIS A 381 37.22 -32.98 -56.39
C HIS A 381 36.26 -33.49 -55.30
N VAL A 382 35.06 -33.97 -55.67
CA VAL A 382 34.00 -34.36 -54.72
C VAL A 382 33.43 -35.75 -55.05
N ASP A 383 33.11 -36.51 -54.00
CA ASP A 383 32.63 -37.90 -54.04
C ASP A 383 31.81 -38.24 -52.76
N ASP A 384 31.22 -39.44 -52.70
CA ASP A 384 30.56 -40.04 -51.51
C ASP A 384 29.50 -39.18 -50.81
N PHE A 385 28.38 -38.91 -51.50
CA PHE A 385 27.26 -38.15 -50.94
C PHE A 385 26.42 -38.99 -49.97
N VAL A 386 26.21 -38.52 -48.73
CA VAL A 386 25.28 -39.14 -47.77
C VAL A 386 24.41 -38.08 -47.09
N HIS A 387 23.14 -38.40 -46.86
CA HIS A 387 22.13 -37.52 -46.30
C HIS A 387 21.54 -38.12 -45.02
N PHE A 388 21.84 -37.49 -43.88
CA PHE A 388 21.37 -37.91 -42.55
C PHE A 388 20.29 -36.96 -42.02
N GLY A 389 19.52 -37.40 -41.02
CA GLY A 389 18.56 -36.55 -40.33
C GLY A 389 17.52 -37.31 -39.51
N VAL A 390 16.66 -36.54 -38.85
CA VAL A 390 15.59 -37.05 -37.98
C VAL A 390 14.24 -36.64 -38.55
N SER A 391 13.45 -37.63 -38.97
CA SER A 391 12.09 -37.43 -39.49
C SER A 391 11.14 -36.95 -38.38
N ARG A 392 10.16 -36.13 -38.76
CA ARG A 392 9.15 -35.58 -37.86
C ARG A 392 7.93 -36.49 -37.79
N VAL A 393 7.99 -37.47 -36.89
CA VAL A 393 6.87 -38.36 -36.59
C VAL A 393 5.68 -37.63 -35.96
N THR A 394 4.47 -38.10 -36.24
CA THR A 394 3.22 -37.58 -35.63
C THR A 394 2.95 -38.12 -34.23
N ASP A 395 3.57 -39.26 -33.90
CA ASP A 395 3.39 -39.93 -32.63
C ASP A 395 4.27 -39.34 -31.53
N TYR A 396 3.72 -39.36 -30.32
CA TYR A 396 4.29 -38.73 -29.14
C TYR A 396 3.99 -39.55 -27.89
N THR A 397 4.93 -39.51 -26.95
CA THR A 397 4.73 -39.87 -25.53
C THR A 397 4.63 -38.58 -24.71
N VAL A 398 4.22 -38.69 -23.45
CA VAL A 398 4.13 -37.55 -22.54
C VAL A 398 4.64 -37.96 -21.16
N ASP A 399 5.46 -37.10 -20.55
CA ASP A 399 5.87 -37.28 -19.15
C ASP A 399 4.93 -36.47 -18.26
N MET A 400 4.25 -37.16 -17.34
CA MET A 400 3.31 -36.57 -16.40
C MET A 400 3.83 -36.80 -14.97
N SER A 401 4.18 -35.71 -14.28
CA SER A 401 4.67 -35.75 -12.90
C SER A 401 3.72 -34.96 -12.00
N CYS A 402 3.24 -35.58 -10.92
CA CYS A 402 2.22 -35.03 -10.04
C CYS A 402 2.62 -35.10 -8.55
N ASP A 403 2.07 -34.23 -7.72
CA ASP A 403 2.35 -34.13 -6.28
C ASP A 403 1.53 -35.12 -5.40
N ASN A 404 1.14 -36.27 -5.95
CA ASN A 404 0.24 -37.18 -5.24
C ASN A 404 0.90 -37.83 -4.00
N PRO A 405 0.19 -37.92 -2.87
CA PRO A 405 0.69 -38.62 -1.68
C PRO A 405 0.81 -40.13 -1.92
N THR A 406 1.90 -40.75 -1.45
CA THR A 406 2.20 -42.19 -1.61
C THR A 406 1.15 -43.12 -1.01
N ASN A 407 0.40 -42.67 -0.01
CA ASN A 407 -0.68 -43.42 0.65
C ASN A 407 -2.09 -43.00 0.15
N GLY A 408 -2.18 -42.25 -0.95
CA GLY A 408 -3.43 -41.65 -1.41
C GLY A 408 -3.98 -40.57 -0.48
N TYR A 409 -5.19 -40.10 -0.79
CA TYR A 409 -5.87 -39.05 -0.04
C TYR A 409 -6.84 -39.63 0.98
N THR A 410 -6.77 -39.19 2.24
CA THR A 410 -7.81 -39.44 3.24
C THR A 410 -8.53 -38.14 3.57
N LEU A 411 -9.82 -38.06 3.23
CA LEU A 411 -10.63 -36.85 3.34
C LEU A 411 -11.90 -37.09 4.13
N ALA A 412 -12.34 -36.12 4.92
CA ALA A 412 -13.69 -36.11 5.46
C ALA A 412 -14.71 -35.55 4.43
N PRO A 413 -16.01 -35.84 4.59
CA PRO A 413 -17.07 -35.16 3.85
C PRO A 413 -16.96 -33.64 3.90
N ASN A 414 -17.20 -32.98 2.75
CA ASN A 414 -17.05 -31.54 2.55
C ASN A 414 -15.60 -31.03 2.77
N GLN A 415 -14.58 -31.88 2.57
CA GLN A 415 -13.19 -31.46 2.35
C GLN A 415 -12.79 -31.59 0.87
N MET A 416 -11.70 -30.94 0.49
CA MET A 416 -11.14 -30.94 -0.85
C MET A 416 -9.73 -31.53 -0.83
N ALA A 417 -9.40 -32.33 -1.84
CA ALA A 417 -8.02 -32.61 -2.24
C ALA A 417 -7.68 -31.79 -3.48
N THR A 418 -6.44 -31.32 -3.53
CA THR A 418 -5.81 -30.77 -4.72
C THR A 418 -4.69 -31.73 -5.14
N LEU A 419 -4.59 -31.92 -6.45
CA LEU A 419 -3.47 -32.56 -7.13
C LEU A 419 -2.92 -31.53 -8.12
N TYR A 420 -1.63 -31.24 -8.05
CA TYR A 420 -0.89 -30.48 -9.04
C TYR A 420 -0.07 -31.45 -9.91
N CYS A 421 -0.05 -31.20 -11.22
CA CYS A 421 0.73 -31.96 -12.19
C CYS A 421 1.42 -31.04 -13.19
N THR A 422 2.62 -31.45 -13.59
CA THR A 422 3.30 -30.96 -14.79
C THR A 422 3.17 -32.00 -15.90
N LEU A 423 3.08 -31.54 -17.15
CA LEU A 423 2.95 -32.41 -18.32
C LEU A 423 3.86 -31.93 -19.45
N THR A 424 4.79 -32.78 -19.88
CA THR A 424 5.74 -32.50 -20.98
C THR A 424 5.40 -33.31 -22.23
N ASN A 425 5.44 -32.68 -23.40
CA ASN A 425 5.32 -33.37 -24.70
C ASN A 425 6.72 -33.76 -25.23
N ASN A 426 7.00 -35.07 -25.27
CA ASN A 426 8.26 -35.61 -25.77
C ASN A 426 8.27 -35.82 -27.30
N GLY A 427 7.14 -35.57 -27.97
CA GLY A 427 7.00 -35.64 -29.43
C GLY A 427 7.75 -34.53 -30.18
N TYR A 428 8.08 -34.78 -31.45
CA TYR A 428 8.72 -33.80 -32.33
C TYR A 428 7.73 -32.84 -33.03
N ALA A 429 6.45 -32.91 -32.68
CA ALA A 429 5.38 -32.07 -33.21
C ALA A 429 4.43 -31.60 -32.08
N PRO A 430 3.66 -30.51 -32.27
CA PRO A 430 2.69 -30.06 -31.27
C PRO A 430 1.58 -31.10 -31.02
N ALA A 431 1.47 -31.58 -29.79
CA ALA A 431 0.48 -32.56 -29.37
C ALA A 431 -0.84 -31.89 -28.99
N THR A 432 -1.98 -32.52 -29.29
CA THR A 432 -3.30 -32.09 -28.78
C THR A 432 -3.84 -33.16 -27.85
N ILE A 433 -3.87 -32.86 -26.55
CA ILE A 433 -4.09 -33.86 -25.48
C ILE A 433 -5.42 -33.57 -24.77
N ARG A 434 -6.15 -34.62 -24.38
CA ARG A 434 -7.36 -34.54 -23.55
C ARG A 434 -7.08 -35.11 -22.17
N LEU A 435 -7.19 -34.25 -21.17
CA LEU A 435 -7.16 -34.58 -19.76
C LEU A 435 -8.55 -35.05 -19.30
N GLN A 436 -8.61 -36.16 -18.57
CA GLN A 436 -9.84 -36.74 -18.05
C GLN A 436 -9.65 -37.22 -16.59
N THR A 437 -10.71 -37.15 -15.80
CA THR A 437 -10.70 -37.64 -14.40
C THR A 437 -12.06 -38.17 -13.95
N ASN A 438 -12.07 -39.20 -13.10
CA ASN A 438 -13.25 -39.68 -12.38
C ASN A 438 -12.88 -40.31 -11.03
N VAL A 439 -13.90 -40.58 -10.22
CA VAL A 439 -13.83 -41.48 -9.06
C VAL A 439 -14.62 -42.75 -9.34
N SER A 440 -14.24 -43.87 -8.74
CA SER A 440 -14.93 -45.16 -8.89
C SER A 440 -16.40 -45.20 -8.44
N ASN A 441 -16.90 -44.17 -7.76
CA ASN A 441 -18.32 -43.99 -7.41
C ASN A 441 -18.89 -42.77 -8.14
N ASP A 442 -19.28 -42.98 -9.41
CA ASP A 442 -19.86 -41.96 -10.28
C ASP A 442 -21.11 -41.26 -9.70
N SER A 443 -21.77 -41.82 -8.68
CA SER A 443 -22.94 -41.16 -8.06
C SER A 443 -22.59 -39.86 -7.34
N TRP A 444 -21.34 -39.69 -6.89
CA TRP A 444 -20.84 -38.41 -6.39
C TRP A 444 -20.72 -37.33 -7.47
N MET A 445 -20.57 -37.73 -8.74
CA MET A 445 -20.41 -36.83 -9.89
C MET A 445 -21.74 -36.31 -10.44
N ALA A 446 -22.86 -36.66 -9.78
CA ALA A 446 -24.21 -36.36 -10.24
C ALA A 446 -24.98 -35.49 -9.23
N PRO A 447 -25.75 -34.47 -9.69
CA PRO A 447 -25.93 -34.02 -11.07
C PRO A 447 -24.85 -33.03 -11.57
N PHE A 448 -23.85 -32.70 -10.74
CA PHE A 448 -22.77 -31.76 -11.08
C PHE A 448 -21.39 -32.36 -10.76
N PRO A 449 -20.36 -32.09 -11.57
CA PRO A 449 -19.01 -32.58 -11.30
C PRO A 449 -18.43 -31.92 -10.06
N ILE A 450 -18.08 -32.73 -9.07
CA ILE A 450 -17.38 -32.34 -7.83
C ILE A 450 -15.85 -32.27 -7.98
N ILE A 451 -15.34 -32.61 -9.16
CA ILE A 451 -13.93 -32.45 -9.54
C ILE A 451 -13.85 -31.32 -10.55
N ARG A 452 -13.03 -30.31 -10.28
CA ARG A 452 -12.68 -29.23 -11.20
C ARG A 452 -11.23 -29.37 -11.61
N MET A 453 -10.99 -29.55 -12.90
CA MET A 453 -9.66 -29.39 -13.47
C MET A 453 -9.46 -27.94 -13.93
N ASP A 454 -8.25 -27.46 -13.71
CA ASP A 454 -7.71 -26.15 -14.05
C ASP A 454 -6.40 -26.38 -14.81
N ILE A 455 -6.21 -25.74 -15.97
CA ILE A 455 -5.03 -25.95 -16.83
C ILE A 455 -4.51 -24.58 -17.25
N GLU A 456 -3.20 -24.40 -17.25
CA GLU A 456 -2.56 -23.17 -17.69
C GLU A 456 -3.01 -22.78 -19.11
N GLY A 457 -3.21 -21.48 -19.36
CA GLY A 457 -3.66 -20.97 -20.66
C GLY A 457 -5.09 -21.39 -21.08
N SER A 458 -5.83 -22.15 -20.27
CA SER A 458 -7.18 -22.63 -20.58
C SER A 458 -8.25 -22.02 -19.67
N SER A 459 -9.38 -21.61 -20.27
CA SER A 459 -10.60 -21.22 -19.55
C SER A 459 -11.64 -22.35 -19.44
N SER A 460 -11.25 -23.57 -19.84
CA SER A 460 -12.12 -24.75 -19.82
C SER A 460 -11.93 -25.52 -18.51
N HIS A 461 -13.05 -25.84 -17.84
CA HIS A 461 -13.07 -26.50 -16.54
C HIS A 461 -14.03 -27.69 -16.54
N GLY A 462 -13.71 -28.73 -15.79
CA GLY A 462 -14.57 -29.89 -15.57
C GLY A 462 -13.79 -31.16 -15.31
N THR A 463 -14.34 -32.30 -15.73
CA THR A 463 -13.78 -33.65 -15.60
C THR A 463 -13.22 -34.23 -16.91
N ASN A 464 -13.37 -33.48 -18.02
CA ASN A 464 -12.91 -33.84 -19.35
C ASN A 464 -12.63 -32.54 -20.10
N VAL A 465 -11.36 -32.24 -20.33
CA VAL A 465 -10.88 -30.96 -20.89
C VAL A 465 -9.81 -31.24 -21.93
N ILE A 466 -9.80 -30.46 -23.02
CA ILE A 466 -8.72 -30.48 -24.01
C ILE A 466 -7.68 -29.43 -23.61
N ILE A 467 -6.43 -29.88 -23.47
CA ILE A 467 -5.26 -29.05 -23.17
C ILE A 467 -4.94 -28.21 -24.43
N PRO A 468 -4.51 -26.93 -24.30
CA PRO A 468 -3.98 -26.17 -25.43
C PRO A 468 -2.87 -26.95 -26.18
N PRO A 469 -2.72 -26.80 -27.51
CA PRO A 469 -1.73 -27.56 -28.28
C PRO A 469 -0.30 -27.38 -27.73
N LEU A 470 0.27 -28.47 -27.19
CA LEU A 470 1.53 -28.44 -26.45
C LEU A 470 2.70 -28.68 -27.40
N GLY A 471 3.55 -27.68 -27.57
CA GLY A 471 4.71 -27.74 -28.48
C GLY A 471 5.69 -28.87 -28.15
N ALA A 472 6.52 -29.26 -29.12
CA ALA A 472 7.59 -30.23 -28.93
C ALA A 472 8.55 -29.78 -27.81
N GLY A 473 8.84 -30.66 -26.85
CA GLY A 473 9.70 -30.36 -25.70
C GLY A 473 9.18 -29.26 -24.77
N LYS A 474 7.89 -28.92 -24.82
CA LYS A 474 7.27 -27.94 -23.92
C LYS A 474 6.50 -28.64 -22.80
N THR A 475 6.50 -28.00 -21.63
CA THR A 475 5.78 -28.43 -20.42
C THR A 475 4.62 -27.48 -20.16
N ILE A 476 3.56 -27.95 -19.49
CA ILE A 476 2.40 -27.17 -19.05
C ILE A 476 1.95 -27.58 -17.65
N GLU A 477 1.44 -26.64 -16.87
CA GLU A 477 0.90 -26.88 -15.52
C GLU A 477 -0.62 -27.16 -15.52
N MET A 478 -1.06 -28.07 -14.65
CA MET A 478 -2.47 -28.38 -14.43
C MET A 478 -2.77 -28.79 -12.98
N TRP A 479 -3.96 -28.48 -12.51
CA TRP A 479 -4.48 -28.83 -11.19
C TRP A 479 -5.80 -29.59 -11.31
N ALA A 480 -6.00 -30.61 -10.48
CA ALA A 480 -7.28 -31.28 -10.31
C ALA A 480 -7.74 -31.14 -8.85
N ASN A 481 -8.89 -30.48 -8.66
CA ASN A 481 -9.46 -30.17 -7.35
C ASN A 481 -10.72 -31.02 -7.11
N LEU A 482 -10.63 -32.02 -6.25
CA LEU A 482 -11.70 -32.97 -5.91
C LEU A 482 -12.34 -32.60 -4.57
N THR A 483 -13.66 -32.39 -4.51
CA THR A 483 -14.39 -32.12 -3.25
C THR A 483 -15.29 -33.30 -2.87
N VAL A 484 -15.09 -33.88 -1.68
CA VAL A 484 -15.97 -34.96 -1.19
C VAL A 484 -17.35 -34.40 -0.84
N PRO A 485 -18.47 -34.99 -1.31
CA PRO A 485 -19.81 -34.47 -1.01
C PRO A 485 -20.12 -34.43 0.49
N ALA A 486 -20.89 -33.43 0.92
CA ALA A 486 -21.48 -33.37 2.25
C ALA A 486 -22.35 -34.62 2.52
N GLY A 487 -22.14 -35.30 3.65
CA GLY A 487 -22.86 -36.53 3.98
C GLY A 487 -22.38 -37.82 3.29
N ALA A 488 -21.28 -37.78 2.52
CA ALA A 488 -20.73 -38.96 1.83
C ALA A 488 -20.32 -40.09 2.81
N ASP A 489 -20.81 -41.30 2.57
CA ASP A 489 -20.51 -42.46 3.41
C ASP A 489 -19.02 -42.81 3.47
N VAL A 490 -18.62 -43.45 4.57
CA VAL A 490 -17.27 -44.01 4.77
C VAL A 490 -17.04 -45.12 3.75
N GLN A 491 -16.20 -44.86 2.76
CA GLN A 491 -15.83 -45.79 1.69
C GLN A 491 -14.41 -45.49 1.18
N GLN A 492 -13.71 -46.54 0.71
CA GLN A 492 -12.53 -46.39 -0.14
C GLN A 492 -12.96 -46.30 -1.60
N GLN A 493 -12.25 -45.50 -2.40
CA GLN A 493 -12.50 -45.20 -3.81
C GLN A 493 -11.15 -45.03 -4.52
N ASN A 494 -11.15 -45.15 -5.84
CA ASN A 494 -9.98 -44.88 -6.68
C ASN A 494 -10.27 -43.59 -7.45
N TRP A 495 -9.39 -42.59 -7.33
CA TRP A 495 -9.40 -41.37 -8.12
C TRP A 495 -8.46 -41.56 -9.31
N ASN A 496 -9.02 -41.56 -10.51
CA ASN A 496 -8.26 -41.70 -11.76
C ASN A 496 -8.06 -40.32 -12.41
N LEU A 497 -6.88 -40.10 -12.95
CA LEU A 497 -6.56 -39.05 -13.91
C LEU A 497 -5.87 -39.71 -15.10
N TRP A 498 -6.31 -39.45 -16.33
CA TRP A 498 -5.69 -40.02 -17.52
C TRP A 498 -5.70 -39.06 -18.70
N LEU A 499 -4.73 -39.25 -19.59
CA LEU A 499 -4.49 -38.46 -20.79
C LEU A 499 -4.81 -39.31 -22.01
N THR A 500 -5.62 -38.79 -22.93
CA THR A 500 -5.86 -39.41 -24.24
C THR A 500 -5.47 -38.46 -25.37
N ASP A 501 -5.10 -39.02 -26.51
CA ASP A 501 -4.92 -38.20 -27.71
C ASP A 501 -6.25 -37.56 -28.13
N ALA A 502 -6.20 -36.26 -28.45
CA ALA A 502 -7.33 -35.48 -28.93
C ALA A 502 -7.21 -35.09 -30.41
N SER A 503 -6.11 -35.48 -31.07
CA SER A 503 -5.93 -35.31 -32.51
C SER A 503 -6.91 -36.17 -33.34
N SER A 504 -6.88 -36.00 -34.66
CA SER A 504 -7.59 -36.87 -35.61
C SER A 504 -7.02 -38.28 -35.73
N ALA A 505 -5.79 -38.53 -35.26
CA ALA A 505 -5.17 -39.85 -35.29
C ALA A 505 -5.70 -40.78 -34.17
N GLN A 506 -6.17 -40.22 -33.06
CA GLN A 506 -6.75 -40.95 -31.92
C GLN A 506 -5.80 -42.03 -31.35
N LEU A 507 -4.57 -41.62 -31.08
CA LEU A 507 -3.43 -42.42 -30.62
C LEU A 507 -3.56 -42.99 -29.18
N GLY A 508 -4.78 -43.33 -28.76
CA GLY A 508 -5.08 -44.01 -27.50
C GLY A 508 -4.89 -43.18 -26.23
N GLU A 509 -4.56 -43.90 -25.15
CA GLU A 509 -4.18 -43.36 -23.85
C GLU A 509 -2.67 -43.10 -23.84
N LYS A 510 -2.25 -41.97 -23.27
CA LYS A 510 -0.84 -41.51 -23.26
C LYS A 510 -0.20 -41.54 -21.87
N ALA A 511 -0.99 -41.36 -20.81
CA ALA A 511 -0.59 -41.59 -19.42
C ALA A 511 -1.83 -41.82 -18.54
N ARG A 512 -1.63 -42.48 -17.38
CA ARG A 512 -2.66 -42.69 -16.35
C ARG A 512 -2.01 -42.61 -14.98
N LEU A 513 -2.69 -41.92 -14.06
CA LEU A 513 -2.43 -41.91 -12.63
C LEU A 513 -3.70 -42.40 -11.92
N GLU A 514 -3.54 -43.41 -11.07
CA GLU A 514 -4.60 -43.96 -10.22
C GLU A 514 -4.18 -43.78 -8.76
N MET A 515 -5.05 -43.19 -7.95
CA MET A 515 -4.75 -42.81 -6.56
C MET A 515 -5.84 -43.34 -5.62
N ASP A 516 -5.44 -43.86 -4.47
CA ASP A 516 -6.38 -44.22 -3.41
C ASP A 516 -7.05 -42.95 -2.82
N LEU A 517 -8.34 -43.06 -2.54
CA LEU A 517 -9.18 -42.03 -1.92
C LEU A 517 -10.08 -42.64 -0.83
N ALA A 518 -9.75 -42.40 0.43
CA ALA A 518 -10.52 -42.88 1.58
C ALA A 518 -11.39 -41.76 2.19
N VAL A 519 -12.69 -42.01 2.37
CA VAL A 519 -13.57 -41.12 3.13
C VAL A 519 -13.56 -41.48 4.60
N SER A 520 -13.11 -40.55 5.46
CA SER A 520 -13.06 -40.73 6.90
C SER A 520 -14.41 -40.49 7.58
N GLU A 521 -14.57 -41.04 8.79
CA GLU A 521 -15.73 -40.80 9.65
C GLU A 521 -15.61 -39.45 10.36
N GLN A 522 -16.56 -38.52 10.15
CA GLN A 522 -16.50 -37.18 10.75
C GLN A 522 -17.88 -36.59 11.04
N PHE A 523 -18.04 -36.02 12.24
CA PHE A 523 -19.10 -35.07 12.54
C PHE A 523 -18.68 -33.66 12.10
N SER A 524 -19.45 -33.05 11.19
CA SER A 524 -19.11 -31.75 10.60
C SER A 524 -20.38 -30.95 10.35
N THR A 525 -20.31 -29.63 10.48
CA THR A 525 -21.42 -28.72 10.15
C THR A 525 -20.95 -27.57 9.29
N ALA A 526 -21.88 -26.99 8.52
CA ALA A 526 -21.69 -25.68 7.93
C ALA A 526 -22.80 -24.73 8.36
N LEU A 527 -22.43 -23.71 9.15
CA LEU A 527 -23.19 -22.46 9.22
C LEU A 527 -22.79 -21.60 8.01
N THR A 528 -23.79 -21.13 7.26
CA THR A 528 -23.62 -20.23 6.11
C THR A 528 -24.71 -19.17 6.11
N SER A 529 -24.45 -18.01 5.50
CA SER A 529 -25.46 -16.96 5.31
C SER A 529 -25.15 -16.18 4.03
N THR A 530 -26.19 -15.86 3.27
CA THR A 530 -26.13 -14.99 2.08
C THR A 530 -26.21 -13.50 2.43
N VAL A 531 -26.40 -13.17 3.71
CA VAL A 531 -26.46 -11.78 4.19
C VAL A 531 -25.04 -11.18 4.22
N PRO A 532 -24.84 -9.90 3.85
CA PRO A 532 -23.54 -9.20 3.92
C PRO A 532 -22.92 -9.16 5.31
N LEU A 533 -21.69 -8.63 5.44
CA LEU A 533 -20.96 -8.56 6.70
C LEU A 533 -21.71 -7.74 7.78
N VAL A 534 -22.19 -6.56 7.42
CA VAL A 534 -23.26 -5.86 8.15
C VAL A 534 -24.57 -6.54 7.76
N ALA A 535 -25.25 -7.13 8.73
CA ALA A 535 -26.36 -8.05 8.52
C ALA A 535 -27.73 -7.46 8.83
N ALA A 536 -27.78 -6.40 9.64
CA ALA A 536 -28.96 -5.58 9.91
C ALA A 536 -28.53 -4.19 10.40
N GLU A 537 -29.36 -3.20 10.15
CA GLU A 537 -29.36 -1.91 10.85
C GLU A 537 -30.51 -1.99 11.88
N ILE A 538 -30.23 -1.76 13.16
CA ILE A 538 -31.22 -1.94 14.25
C ILE A 538 -31.13 -0.74 15.21
N THR A 539 -32.21 0.05 15.27
CA THR A 539 -32.36 1.13 16.27
C THR A 539 -32.44 0.58 17.69
N PRO A 540 -32.27 1.40 18.74
CA PRO A 540 -32.65 1.02 20.11
C PRO A 540 -34.12 0.54 20.20
N ASP A 541 -34.42 -0.30 21.20
CA ASP A 541 -35.70 -1.02 21.44
C ASP A 541 -36.38 -1.60 20.19
N ASN A 542 -35.61 -2.27 19.33
CA ASN A 542 -36.10 -2.79 18.05
C ASN A 542 -35.46 -4.14 17.70
N TYR A 543 -35.85 -4.75 16.57
CA TYR A 543 -35.32 -6.04 16.16
C TYR A 543 -35.02 -6.16 14.65
N GLY A 544 -34.01 -6.96 14.34
CA GLY A 544 -33.60 -7.34 12.98
C GLY A 544 -33.67 -8.85 12.77
N LEU A 545 -33.71 -9.27 11.50
CA LEU A 545 -33.79 -10.68 11.10
C LEU A 545 -32.63 -11.06 10.18
N VAL A 546 -31.75 -11.95 10.64
CA VAL A 546 -30.61 -12.45 9.85
C VAL A 546 -30.87 -13.89 9.41
N ASN A 547 -31.04 -14.08 8.10
CA ASN A 547 -31.23 -15.40 7.50
C ASN A 547 -29.92 -16.18 7.46
N PHE A 548 -29.94 -17.45 7.89
CA PHE A 548 -28.78 -18.33 7.84
C PHE A 548 -29.21 -19.79 7.57
N ARG A 549 -28.27 -20.59 7.12
CA ARG A 549 -28.42 -22.02 6.85
C ARG A 549 -27.55 -22.82 7.80
N LEU A 550 -28.13 -23.86 8.40
CA LEU A 550 -27.42 -24.90 9.12
C LEU A 550 -27.45 -26.18 8.27
N GLN A 551 -26.27 -26.73 7.96
CA GLN A 551 -26.13 -28.02 7.28
C GLN A 551 -25.31 -28.99 8.12
N ASN A 552 -25.73 -30.26 8.16
CA ASN A 552 -24.87 -31.36 8.57
C ASN A 552 -23.99 -31.74 7.38
N THR A 553 -22.72 -31.37 7.40
CA THR A 553 -21.78 -31.72 6.33
C THR A 553 -21.10 -33.06 6.56
N GLY A 554 -21.11 -33.57 7.80
CA GLY A 554 -20.54 -34.86 8.18
C GLY A 554 -21.36 -36.07 7.73
N ASN A 555 -20.79 -37.27 7.89
CA ASN A 555 -21.40 -38.55 7.49
C ASN A 555 -22.08 -39.33 8.62
N LYS A 556 -22.44 -38.62 9.69
CA LYS A 556 -23.25 -39.12 10.82
C LYS A 556 -24.40 -38.17 11.08
N ASP A 557 -25.53 -38.72 11.49
CA ASP A 557 -26.66 -37.93 11.97
C ASP A 557 -26.28 -37.22 13.27
N ALA A 558 -26.62 -35.93 13.38
CA ALA A 558 -26.10 -35.06 14.42
C ALA A 558 -27.19 -34.11 14.95
N ALA A 559 -27.08 -33.73 16.23
CA ALA A 559 -27.98 -32.80 16.89
C ALA A 559 -27.20 -31.57 17.35
N PHE A 560 -27.55 -30.41 16.80
CA PHE A 560 -26.80 -29.16 16.97
C PHE A 560 -27.47 -28.21 17.95
N ASN A 561 -26.73 -27.74 18.94
CA ASN A 561 -27.07 -26.60 19.78
C ASN A 561 -26.51 -25.33 19.14
N LEU A 562 -27.38 -24.38 18.79
CA LEU A 562 -27.01 -23.04 18.33
C LEU A 562 -27.09 -22.04 19.48
N ALA A 563 -26.05 -21.22 19.66
CA ALA A 563 -26.02 -20.15 20.66
C ALA A 563 -25.40 -18.88 20.09
N THR A 564 -25.97 -17.72 20.38
CA THR A 564 -25.41 -16.40 20.04
C THR A 564 -24.62 -15.81 21.20
N THR A 565 -23.50 -15.16 20.90
CA THR A 565 -22.86 -14.17 21.78
C THR A 565 -22.61 -12.88 21.00
N PHE A 566 -22.69 -11.74 21.68
CA PHE A 566 -22.46 -10.41 21.11
C PHE A 566 -21.10 -9.86 21.59
N SER A 567 -20.55 -8.86 20.90
CA SER A 567 -19.34 -8.14 21.33
C SER A 567 -19.56 -7.35 22.62
N GLU A 568 -20.79 -6.90 22.84
CA GLU A 568 -21.23 -6.24 24.06
C GLU A 568 -22.04 -7.18 24.96
N ASN A 569 -21.99 -6.97 26.27
CA ASN A 569 -22.78 -7.71 27.26
C ASN A 569 -24.08 -6.97 27.67
N THR A 570 -24.46 -5.95 26.90
CA THR A 570 -25.50 -4.94 27.13
C THR A 570 -26.89 -5.41 26.66
N GLY A 571 -27.39 -6.52 27.19
CA GLY A 571 -28.80 -6.91 27.03
C GLY A 571 -29.24 -7.39 25.63
N TRP A 572 -28.39 -7.36 24.61
CA TRP A 572 -28.65 -7.94 23.29
C TRP A 572 -29.11 -9.42 23.36
N VAL A 573 -30.19 -9.78 22.65
CA VAL A 573 -30.74 -11.14 22.63
C VAL A 573 -30.86 -11.66 21.20
N GLY A 574 -30.44 -12.92 20.98
CA GLY A 574 -30.66 -13.66 19.74
C GLY A 574 -31.60 -14.85 19.95
N VAL A 575 -32.65 -14.95 19.13
CA VAL A 575 -33.63 -16.04 19.17
C VAL A 575 -33.69 -16.73 17.80
N ILE A 576 -33.39 -18.03 17.76
CA ILE A 576 -33.47 -18.82 16.52
C ILE A 576 -34.92 -19.18 16.20
N GLN A 577 -35.34 -18.90 14.98
CA GLN A 577 -36.68 -19.13 14.43
C GLN A 577 -36.55 -19.86 13.08
N ASN A 578 -37.65 -20.40 12.55
CA ASN A 578 -37.74 -20.78 11.14
C ASN A 578 -38.24 -19.61 10.28
N GLU A 579 -38.32 -19.82 8.97
CA GLU A 579 -38.87 -18.85 7.99
C GLU A 579 -40.30 -18.38 8.29
N THR A 580 -41.05 -19.07 9.15
CA THR A 580 -42.42 -18.70 9.57
C THR A 580 -42.47 -18.09 10.97
N GLY A 581 -41.36 -17.60 11.51
CA GLY A 581 -41.27 -16.93 12.82
C GLY A 581 -41.47 -17.82 14.04
N VAL A 582 -41.50 -19.15 13.88
CA VAL A 582 -41.68 -20.10 14.98
C VAL A 582 -40.31 -20.44 15.59
N ILE A 583 -40.15 -20.15 16.89
CA ILE A 583 -38.93 -20.41 17.65
C ILE A 583 -38.52 -21.88 17.53
N LYS A 584 -37.26 -22.12 17.15
CA LYS A 584 -36.65 -23.45 17.08
C LYS A 584 -35.86 -23.71 18.36
N GLN A 585 -36.34 -24.66 19.16
CA GLN A 585 -35.65 -25.11 20.37
C GLN A 585 -34.45 -25.98 20.03
N ASN A 586 -33.38 -25.81 20.80
CA ASN A 586 -32.19 -26.67 20.76
C ASN A 586 -32.46 -28.03 21.44
N PRO A 587 -31.81 -29.14 21.00
CA PRO A 587 -30.96 -29.25 19.83
C PRO A 587 -31.76 -29.43 18.53
N ILE A 588 -31.20 -28.97 17.40
CA ILE A 588 -31.73 -29.19 16.06
C ILE A 588 -31.06 -30.43 15.47
N THR A 589 -31.79 -31.54 15.35
CA THR A 589 -31.31 -32.78 14.70
C THR A 589 -31.36 -32.66 13.18
N LEU A 590 -30.29 -33.08 12.51
CA LEU A 590 -30.17 -33.19 11.05
C LEU A 590 -29.51 -34.52 10.68
N PHE A 591 -30.08 -35.22 9.70
CA PHE A 591 -29.47 -36.41 9.10
C PHE A 591 -28.20 -36.04 8.31
N LYS A 592 -27.34 -37.02 8.02
CA LYS A 592 -26.11 -36.79 7.23
C LYS A 592 -26.42 -36.07 5.90
N GLY A 593 -25.68 -35.00 5.59
CA GLY A 593 -25.90 -34.16 4.40
C GLY A 593 -27.12 -33.21 4.45
N GLU A 594 -28.05 -33.38 5.40
CA GLU A 594 -29.28 -32.58 5.51
C GLU A 594 -29.00 -31.12 5.88
N ARG A 595 -29.80 -30.20 5.34
CA ARG A 595 -29.73 -28.76 5.61
C ARG A 595 -31.10 -28.18 5.95
N VAL A 596 -31.10 -27.17 6.81
CA VAL A 596 -32.28 -26.39 7.19
C VAL A 596 -31.96 -24.90 7.10
N ASP A 597 -32.90 -24.15 6.54
CA ASP A 597 -32.86 -22.68 6.48
C ASP A 597 -33.60 -22.11 7.71
N LEU A 598 -32.97 -21.13 8.35
CA LEU A 598 -33.32 -20.60 9.67
C LEU A 598 -33.17 -19.07 9.69
N VAL A 599 -33.83 -18.45 10.65
CA VAL A 599 -33.78 -17.00 10.88
C VAL A 599 -33.29 -16.75 12.29
N LEU A 600 -32.28 -15.91 12.45
CA LEU A 600 -31.88 -15.37 13.74
C LEU A 600 -32.59 -14.02 13.93
N ASN A 601 -33.55 -13.98 14.85
CA ASN A 601 -34.18 -12.74 15.28
C ASN A 601 -33.31 -12.12 16.38
N ILE A 602 -32.89 -10.87 16.22
CA ILE A 602 -31.98 -10.17 17.13
C ILE A 602 -32.68 -8.90 17.62
N SER A 603 -32.81 -8.73 18.94
CA SER A 603 -33.32 -7.50 19.55
C SER A 603 -32.19 -6.68 20.18
N SER A 604 -32.19 -5.38 19.91
CA SER A 604 -31.34 -4.38 20.58
C SER A 604 -31.83 -4.09 22.01
N PRO A 605 -30.98 -3.54 22.89
CA PRO A 605 -31.41 -2.95 24.15
C PRO A 605 -32.10 -1.59 23.94
N GLU A 606 -32.82 -1.14 24.96
CA GLU A 606 -33.48 0.18 25.03
C GLU A 606 -32.49 1.34 24.93
N LEU A 607 -31.34 1.21 25.59
CA LEU A 607 -30.24 2.18 25.58
C LEU A 607 -29.08 1.67 24.71
N ALA A 608 -29.34 1.44 23.41
CA ALA A 608 -28.30 0.99 22.46
C ALA A 608 -27.48 2.18 21.93
N ASN A 609 -26.19 2.21 22.27
CA ASN A 609 -25.24 3.18 21.73
C ASN A 609 -25.00 2.92 20.23
N PRO A 610 -24.68 3.96 19.43
CA PRO A 610 -24.47 3.84 17.99
C PRO A 610 -23.17 3.10 17.64
N GLY A 611 -23.13 2.58 16.42
CA GLY A 611 -21.97 1.90 15.83
C GLY A 611 -22.14 0.39 15.70
N THR A 612 -21.01 -0.29 15.48
CA THR A 612 -20.99 -1.69 15.02
C THR A 612 -20.96 -2.70 16.18
N VAL A 613 -22.05 -3.43 16.38
CA VAL A 613 -22.12 -4.57 17.31
C VAL A 613 -21.92 -5.88 16.56
N SER A 614 -20.83 -6.59 16.84
CA SER A 614 -20.54 -7.90 16.24
C SER A 614 -21.25 -9.02 17.00
N PHE A 615 -21.82 -10.00 16.29
CA PHE A 615 -22.36 -11.23 16.88
C PHE A 615 -21.71 -12.49 16.30
N ASN A 616 -21.59 -13.49 17.17
CA ASN A 616 -21.09 -14.83 16.86
C ASN A 616 -22.22 -15.84 17.11
N LEU A 617 -22.79 -16.38 16.05
CA LEU A 617 -23.70 -17.54 16.13
C LEU A 617 -22.85 -18.81 16.08
N ARG A 618 -22.76 -19.55 17.19
CA ARG A 618 -21.95 -20.76 17.32
C ARG A 618 -22.81 -22.02 17.34
N ALA A 619 -22.45 -22.99 16.50
CA ALA A 619 -22.91 -24.36 16.55
C ALA A 619 -22.02 -25.21 17.46
N THR A 620 -22.65 -26.06 18.28
CA THR A 620 -22.02 -27.10 19.09
C THR A 620 -22.85 -28.38 18.95
N CYS A 621 -22.27 -29.57 19.20
CA CYS A 621 -22.98 -30.84 18.98
C CYS A 621 -22.95 -31.72 20.24
N PRO A 622 -24.00 -31.72 21.08
CA PRO A 622 -24.09 -32.59 22.26
C PRO A 622 -24.20 -34.08 21.94
N SER A 623 -24.55 -34.46 20.72
CA SER A 623 -24.68 -35.87 20.29
C SER A 623 -23.41 -36.45 19.65
N CYS A 624 -22.39 -35.64 19.42
CA CYS A 624 -21.18 -36.05 18.71
C CYS A 624 -20.22 -36.78 19.67
N SER A 625 -19.70 -37.94 19.27
CA SER A 625 -18.72 -38.71 20.04
C SER A 625 -17.27 -38.21 19.86
N THR A 626 -17.03 -37.35 18.86
CA THR A 626 -15.76 -36.69 18.57
C THR A 626 -15.98 -35.20 18.33
N THR A 627 -14.90 -34.43 18.14
CA THR A 627 -14.94 -32.99 17.86
C THR A 627 -15.83 -32.67 16.65
N LEU A 628 -16.57 -31.56 16.73
CA LEU A 628 -17.35 -31.03 15.62
C LEU A 628 -16.47 -30.18 14.70
N PHE A 629 -16.42 -30.53 13.42
CA PHE A 629 -15.65 -29.83 12.39
C PHE A 629 -16.52 -28.90 11.50
N GLY A 630 -15.88 -28.20 10.55
CA GLY A 630 -16.53 -27.30 9.59
C GLY A 630 -16.77 -25.88 10.12
N THR A 631 -17.63 -25.09 9.47
CA THR A 631 -17.93 -23.71 9.87
C THR A 631 -18.88 -23.67 11.07
N THR A 632 -18.30 -23.93 12.24
CA THR A 632 -19.01 -23.97 13.54
C THR A 632 -19.36 -22.59 14.11
N VAL A 633 -18.90 -21.49 13.50
CA VAL A 633 -19.24 -20.12 13.89
C VAL A 633 -19.61 -19.31 12.64
N LEU A 634 -20.71 -18.57 12.72
CA LEU A 634 -21.06 -17.51 11.79
C LEU A 634 -20.86 -16.16 12.50
N VAL A 635 -19.93 -15.35 11.98
CA VAL A 635 -19.66 -13.99 12.46
C VAL A 635 -20.33 -12.98 11.54
N ARG A 636 -21.02 -12.00 12.12
CA ARG A 636 -21.67 -10.87 11.43
C ARG A 636 -21.74 -9.65 12.32
N ASN A 637 -21.95 -8.49 11.70
CA ASN A 637 -22.09 -7.21 12.37
C ASN A 637 -23.54 -6.73 12.28
N ILE A 638 -23.95 -5.94 13.26
CA ILE A 638 -25.17 -5.14 13.30
C ILE A 638 -24.71 -3.69 13.41
N GLU A 639 -25.33 -2.77 12.68
CA GLU A 639 -25.09 -1.35 12.88
C GLU A 639 -26.24 -0.74 13.67
N VAL A 640 -25.92 -0.07 14.78
CA VAL A 640 -26.87 0.78 15.50
C VAL A 640 -26.73 2.19 14.93
N PRO A 641 -27.76 2.75 14.26
CA PRO A 641 -27.68 4.09 13.71
C PRO A 641 -27.62 5.15 14.81
N VAL A 642 -27.00 6.28 14.51
CA VAL A 642 -27.05 7.49 15.33
C VAL A 642 -28.47 8.07 15.25
N LEU A 643 -29.11 8.22 16.40
CA LEU A 643 -30.36 8.95 16.61
C LEU A 643 -30.04 10.26 17.31
N ARG A 644 -30.56 11.36 16.79
CA ARG A 644 -30.39 12.72 17.30
C ARG A 644 -31.75 13.33 17.57
N GLU A 645 -31.97 13.74 18.82
CA GLU A 645 -33.19 14.43 19.26
C GLU A 645 -32.80 15.41 20.37
N VAL A 646 -33.39 16.61 20.34
CA VAL A 646 -33.02 17.74 21.20
C VAL A 646 -34.28 18.47 21.66
N ASP A 647 -34.32 18.86 22.93
CA ASP A 647 -35.42 19.59 23.57
C ASP A 647 -34.84 20.79 24.35
N LEU A 648 -35.36 22.00 24.11
CA LEU A 648 -34.89 23.25 24.71
C LEU A 648 -35.99 23.94 25.52
N VAL A 649 -36.04 23.63 26.82
CA VAL A 649 -37.11 24.06 27.72
C VAL A 649 -36.70 25.29 28.52
N ALA A 650 -37.45 26.38 28.42
CA ALA A 650 -37.28 27.56 29.29
C ALA A 650 -38.10 27.41 30.59
N GLU A 651 -37.54 27.85 31.73
CA GLU A 651 -38.26 27.84 33.02
C GLU A 651 -39.45 28.84 33.02
N GLU A 652 -39.26 30.02 32.42
CA GLU A 652 -40.27 31.07 32.28
C GLU A 652 -40.24 31.68 30.87
N ASN A 653 -41.33 31.53 30.11
CA ASN A 653 -41.45 32.08 28.74
C ASN A 653 -41.78 33.59 28.72
N THR A 654 -41.96 34.22 29.88
CA THR A 654 -42.34 35.64 30.02
C THR A 654 -41.60 36.29 31.18
N PHE A 655 -40.81 37.32 30.91
CA PHE A 655 -40.12 38.12 31.92
C PHE A 655 -40.56 39.59 31.85
N SER A 656 -40.68 40.28 32.99
CA SER A 656 -40.95 41.72 33.02
C SER A 656 -39.93 42.47 33.90
N GLY A 657 -39.51 43.67 33.45
CA GLY A 657 -38.45 44.40 34.12
C GLY A 657 -38.30 45.87 33.73
N ALA A 658 -37.63 46.63 34.59
CA ALA A 658 -37.33 48.04 34.40
C ALA A 658 -36.08 48.25 33.53
N ALA A 659 -36.10 49.30 32.70
CA ALA A 659 -34.98 49.72 31.85
C ALA A 659 -33.97 50.57 32.64
N ASN A 660 -33.34 49.98 33.66
CA ASN A 660 -32.51 50.68 34.65
C ASN A 660 -31.01 50.34 34.59
N GLY A 661 -30.56 49.64 33.55
CA GLY A 661 -29.16 49.24 33.36
C GLY A 661 -28.69 48.08 34.25
N ILE A 662 -29.59 47.45 35.03
CA ILE A 662 -29.26 46.28 35.84
C ILE A 662 -29.58 45.01 35.05
N SER A 663 -28.53 44.38 34.52
CA SER A 663 -28.64 43.15 33.73
C SER A 663 -29.39 42.03 34.47
N LYS A 664 -30.07 41.19 33.70
CA LYS A 664 -30.82 40.01 34.16
C LYS A 664 -30.37 38.77 33.42
N SER A 665 -30.47 37.63 34.09
CA SER A 665 -30.20 36.31 33.50
C SER A 665 -31.48 35.49 33.51
N MET A 666 -31.74 34.77 32.43
CA MET A 666 -32.77 33.73 32.33
C MET A 666 -32.09 32.39 32.05
N TYR A 667 -32.72 31.30 32.52
CA TYR A 667 -32.18 29.94 32.45
C TYR A 667 -33.10 29.06 31.61
N LEU A 668 -32.49 28.28 30.72
CA LEU A 668 -33.13 27.29 29.86
C LEU A 668 -32.38 25.98 30.05
N ASN A 669 -33.07 24.85 30.04
CA ASN A 669 -32.45 23.53 30.04
C ASN A 669 -32.46 22.96 28.63
N LEU A 670 -31.33 22.43 28.22
CA LEU A 670 -31.09 21.78 26.93
C LEU A 670 -30.85 20.30 27.19
N TYR A 671 -31.65 19.43 26.56
CA TYR A 671 -31.59 17.99 26.70
C TYR A 671 -31.15 17.32 25.39
N ASN A 672 -30.19 16.39 25.49
CA ASN A 672 -29.88 15.42 24.46
C ASN A 672 -30.71 14.16 24.69
N LEU A 673 -31.70 13.92 23.83
CA LEU A 673 -32.54 12.73 23.83
C LEU A 673 -32.05 11.69 22.81
N GLY A 674 -30.96 11.98 22.09
CA GLY A 674 -30.31 11.08 21.16
C GLY A 674 -29.52 9.95 21.85
N ASN A 675 -29.18 8.91 21.08
CA ASN A 675 -28.38 7.78 21.57
C ASN A 675 -26.86 8.01 21.47
N ASN A 676 -26.44 9.19 21.02
CA ASN A 676 -25.05 9.58 20.78
C ASN A 676 -24.68 10.79 21.62
N ASP A 677 -23.40 10.94 21.97
CA ASP A 677 -22.89 12.16 22.61
C ASP A 677 -22.96 13.32 21.58
N GLU A 678 -23.64 14.42 21.91
CA GLU A 678 -23.93 15.51 20.97
C GLU A 678 -23.50 16.88 21.52
N GLN A 679 -23.24 17.82 20.62
CA GLN A 679 -22.96 19.22 20.96
C GLN A 679 -23.76 20.15 20.05
N PHE A 680 -24.31 21.21 20.63
CA PHE A 680 -25.26 22.10 19.97
C PHE A 680 -24.68 23.51 19.82
N ASN A 681 -24.73 24.06 18.61
CA ASN A 681 -24.58 25.50 18.40
C ASN A 681 -25.79 26.22 19.00
N LEU A 682 -25.53 27.31 19.73
CA LEU A 682 -26.54 28.14 20.37
C LEU A 682 -26.61 29.49 19.64
N SER A 683 -27.80 29.88 19.21
CA SER A 683 -28.01 31.14 18.49
C SER A 683 -29.18 31.93 19.04
N ILE A 684 -29.14 33.26 18.87
CA ILE A 684 -30.08 34.20 19.47
C ILE A 684 -30.67 35.16 18.43
N GLY A 685 -31.96 35.03 18.17
CA GLY A 685 -32.78 36.04 17.51
C GLY A 685 -33.38 36.99 18.54
N GLN A 686 -33.50 38.28 18.23
CA GLN A 686 -34.19 39.24 19.09
C GLN A 686 -34.99 40.24 18.24
N SER A 687 -36.24 40.53 18.65
CA SER A 687 -37.16 41.38 17.87
C SER A 687 -36.70 42.83 17.73
N ASN A 688 -35.84 43.30 18.64
CA ASN A 688 -35.16 44.60 18.55
C ASN A 688 -33.79 44.52 19.23
N TRP A 689 -32.72 44.81 18.47
CA TRP A 689 -31.33 44.79 18.94
C TRP A 689 -31.06 45.71 20.15
N ARG A 690 -31.92 46.71 20.40
CA ARG A 690 -31.82 47.60 21.56
C ARG A 690 -32.05 46.91 22.91
N LEU A 691 -32.66 45.71 22.92
CA LEU A 691 -32.75 44.91 24.15
C LEU A 691 -31.37 44.44 24.63
N GLN A 692 -30.39 44.34 23.72
CA GLN A 692 -29.03 43.89 24.00
C GLN A 692 -29.04 42.52 24.70
N ALA A 693 -29.87 41.61 24.21
CA ALA A 693 -29.86 40.21 24.64
C ALA A 693 -28.62 39.50 24.07
N SER A 694 -27.97 38.66 24.87
CA SER A 694 -26.78 37.89 24.50
C SER A 694 -26.73 36.51 25.14
N LEU A 695 -25.98 35.61 24.53
CA LEU A 695 -25.57 34.32 25.09
C LEU A 695 -24.12 34.45 25.61
N PRO A 696 -23.77 33.91 26.79
CA PRO A 696 -22.38 33.87 27.26
C PRO A 696 -21.48 32.87 26.52
N ALA A 697 -22.08 31.95 25.76
CA ALA A 697 -21.40 30.95 24.94
C ALA A 697 -22.26 30.64 23.69
N ASP A 698 -21.60 30.51 22.53
CA ASP A 698 -22.24 30.21 21.25
C ASP A 698 -22.43 28.69 21.02
N GLN A 699 -22.06 27.86 21.99
CA GLN A 699 -22.17 26.40 21.95
C GLN A 699 -22.46 25.82 23.35
N SER A 700 -23.15 24.69 23.40
CA SER A 700 -23.26 23.85 24.60
C SER A 700 -21.91 23.17 24.93
N PRO A 701 -21.72 22.61 26.14
CA PRO A 701 -20.81 21.49 26.31
C PRO A 701 -21.27 20.28 25.48
N VAL A 702 -20.41 19.28 25.32
CA VAL A 702 -20.86 17.95 24.87
C VAL A 702 -21.82 17.40 25.93
N LEU A 703 -22.97 16.90 25.49
CA LEU A 703 -23.98 16.25 26.32
C LEU A 703 -23.91 14.75 26.06
N ASP A 704 -23.78 13.96 27.11
CA ASP A 704 -23.73 12.50 27.03
C ASP A 704 -24.96 11.94 26.31
N ALA A 705 -24.82 10.78 25.66
CA ALA A 705 -25.93 9.99 25.12
C ALA A 705 -26.97 9.64 26.19
N TRP A 706 -28.26 9.81 25.85
CA TRP A 706 -29.44 9.56 26.69
C TRP A 706 -29.54 10.45 27.95
N ASP A 707 -30.52 11.37 27.96
CA ASP A 707 -30.83 12.31 29.06
C ASP A 707 -29.67 13.28 29.44
N GLY A 708 -28.73 13.55 28.52
CA GLY A 708 -27.66 14.52 28.74
C GLY A 708 -28.19 15.95 28.86
N GLU A 709 -28.03 16.59 30.02
CA GLU A 709 -28.59 17.92 30.35
C GLU A 709 -27.51 19.01 30.46
N SER A 710 -27.82 20.23 29.98
CA SER A 710 -27.05 21.45 30.30
C SER A 710 -27.93 22.70 30.36
N THR A 711 -27.60 23.63 31.26
CA THR A 711 -28.28 24.92 31.37
C THR A 711 -27.69 25.95 30.41
N VAL A 712 -28.52 26.49 29.51
CA VAL A 712 -28.22 27.66 28.66
C VAL A 712 -28.65 28.93 29.41
N VAL A 713 -27.78 29.94 29.44
CA VAL A 713 -28.05 31.23 30.11
C VAL A 713 -28.26 32.32 29.07
N VAL A 714 -29.36 33.07 29.17
CA VAL A 714 -29.62 34.26 28.36
C VAL A 714 -29.40 35.50 29.21
N GLN A 715 -28.52 36.40 28.80
CA GLN A 715 -28.29 37.67 29.47
C GLN A 715 -29.08 38.79 28.77
N LEU A 716 -29.83 39.56 29.54
CA LEU A 716 -30.56 40.76 29.12
C LEU A 716 -29.89 41.97 29.78
N ALA A 717 -29.30 42.88 29.00
CA ALA A 717 -28.58 44.02 29.58
C ALA A 717 -29.48 45.11 30.19
N MET A 718 -30.79 45.08 29.88
CA MET A 718 -31.80 46.04 30.37
C MET A 718 -31.39 47.53 30.25
N PRO A 719 -30.87 47.99 29.10
CA PRO A 719 -30.21 49.29 28.99
C PRO A 719 -31.14 50.47 29.29
N ILE A 720 -30.54 51.51 29.88
CA ILE A 720 -31.23 52.75 30.28
C ILE A 720 -31.88 53.42 29.06
N GLY A 721 -33.12 53.90 29.23
CA GLY A 721 -33.90 54.54 28.16
C GLY A 721 -34.49 53.58 27.11
N LEU A 722 -34.45 52.25 27.33
CA LEU A 722 -35.13 51.28 26.46
C LEU A 722 -36.65 51.45 26.54
N SER A 723 -37.30 51.73 25.41
CA SER A 723 -38.73 52.06 25.33
C SER A 723 -39.65 50.98 25.90
N PRO A 724 -40.69 51.32 26.68
CA PRO A 724 -41.65 50.36 27.21
C PRO A 724 -42.36 49.52 26.13
N GLY A 725 -42.75 48.29 26.48
CA GLY A 725 -43.50 47.37 25.62
C GLY A 725 -42.91 45.96 25.55
N TYR A 726 -43.50 45.13 24.69
CA TYR A 726 -43.08 43.73 24.49
C TYR A 726 -42.00 43.58 23.44
N TYR A 727 -40.96 42.85 23.82
CA TYR A 727 -39.87 42.36 22.98
C TYR A 727 -39.94 40.83 22.98
N SER A 728 -39.30 40.17 22.01
CA SER A 728 -39.10 38.72 22.08
C SER A 728 -37.67 38.34 21.73
N VAL A 729 -37.23 37.24 22.33
CA VAL A 729 -35.92 36.63 22.16
C VAL A 729 -36.14 35.17 21.83
N THR A 730 -35.71 34.74 20.64
CA THR A 730 -35.75 33.34 20.22
C THR A 730 -34.38 32.74 20.42
N ILE A 731 -34.27 31.69 21.20
CA ILE A 731 -33.04 30.92 21.38
C ILE A 731 -33.20 29.65 20.57
N THR A 732 -32.21 29.31 19.75
CA THR A 732 -32.23 28.10 18.93
C THR A 732 -30.96 27.29 19.18
N ALA A 733 -31.14 26.05 19.61
CA ALA A 733 -30.10 25.03 19.67
C ALA A 733 -30.12 24.22 18.37
N THR A 734 -28.95 23.88 17.82
CA THR A 734 -28.83 23.13 16.56
C THR A 734 -27.62 22.20 16.65
N SER A 735 -27.78 20.90 16.37
CA SER A 735 -26.65 19.95 16.42
C SER A 735 -25.53 20.40 15.48
N ILE A 736 -24.29 20.29 15.96
CA ILE A 736 -23.09 20.58 15.18
C ILE A 736 -22.91 19.55 14.05
N ASP A 737 -23.26 18.28 14.31
CA ASP A 737 -23.08 17.17 13.37
C ASP A 737 -24.30 16.93 12.47
N ASP A 738 -25.50 17.36 12.87
CA ASP A 738 -26.68 17.41 11.99
C ASP A 738 -27.45 18.73 12.11
N PRO A 739 -27.16 19.73 11.24
CA PRO A 739 -27.87 21.00 11.21
C PRO A 739 -29.37 20.93 10.83
N SER A 740 -29.93 19.74 10.56
CA SER A 740 -31.39 19.55 10.44
C SER A 740 -32.07 19.23 11.77
N VAL A 741 -31.30 18.88 12.81
CA VAL A 741 -31.78 18.65 14.17
C VAL A 741 -31.58 19.92 15.00
N SER A 742 -32.68 20.61 15.28
CA SER A 742 -32.71 21.86 16.03
C SER A 742 -34.03 22.04 16.76
N ASP A 743 -33.98 22.63 17.95
CA ASP A 743 -35.16 23.11 18.66
C ASP A 743 -35.01 24.59 19.08
N ALA A 744 -36.12 25.29 19.27
CA ALA A 744 -36.15 26.72 19.52
C ALA A 744 -37.29 27.18 20.42
N VAL A 745 -36.95 27.96 21.46
CA VAL A 745 -37.91 28.57 22.38
C VAL A 745 -37.94 30.09 22.21
N GLU A 746 -39.14 30.67 22.22
CA GLU A 746 -39.36 32.13 22.22
C GLU A 746 -39.74 32.62 23.62
N ILE A 747 -38.95 33.56 24.13
CA ILE A 747 -39.14 34.23 25.42
C ILE A 747 -39.63 35.66 25.16
N ILE A 748 -40.71 36.07 25.83
CA ILE A 748 -41.26 37.42 25.74
C ILE A 748 -40.72 38.27 26.90
N VAL A 749 -40.18 39.44 26.58
CA VAL A 749 -39.63 40.40 27.56
C VAL A 749 -40.46 41.68 27.56
N GLU A 750 -41.14 41.96 28.66
CA GLU A 750 -41.92 43.17 28.90
C GLU A 750 -41.05 44.23 29.58
N ILE A 751 -40.77 45.33 28.88
CA ILE A 751 -40.06 46.48 29.43
C ILE A 751 -41.09 47.44 30.04
N LEU A 752 -40.94 47.70 31.33
CA LEU A 752 -41.82 48.56 32.13
C LEU A 752 -41.41 50.04 32.04
N GLU A 753 -42.38 50.93 32.26
CA GLU A 753 -42.13 52.35 32.51
C GLU A 753 -41.18 52.50 33.73
N THR A 754 -40.10 53.25 33.53
CA THR A 754 -38.95 53.34 34.44
C THR A 754 -38.51 54.79 34.53
N ALA A 755 -38.70 55.40 35.71
CA ALA A 755 -38.14 56.71 36.01
C ALA A 755 -36.66 56.60 36.41
N ALA A 756 -35.82 57.51 35.91
CA ALA A 756 -34.44 57.68 36.36
C ALA A 756 -34.03 59.15 36.13
N VAL A 757 -33.20 59.67 37.03
CA VAL A 757 -32.77 61.08 37.01
C VAL A 757 -31.29 61.19 37.34
N PHE A 758 -30.62 62.14 36.69
CA PHE A 758 -29.24 62.53 36.96
C PHE A 758 -29.19 64.01 37.35
N VAL A 759 -28.27 64.37 38.25
CA VAL A 759 -27.97 65.75 38.64
C VAL A 759 -26.44 65.93 38.65
N SER A 760 -25.92 67.05 38.14
CA SER A 760 -24.48 67.35 38.14
C SER A 760 -23.91 67.72 39.52
N ASP A 761 -22.61 67.48 39.71
CA ASP A 761 -21.79 68.07 40.78
C ASP A 761 -21.08 69.32 40.22
N GLU A 762 -20.96 70.38 41.03
CA GLU A 762 -20.46 71.70 40.60
C GLU A 762 -19.33 72.22 41.53
N GLU A 763 -18.28 72.82 40.95
CA GLU A 763 -17.15 73.41 41.70
C GLU A 763 -17.19 74.95 41.70
N THR A 764 -16.92 75.56 42.85
CA THR A 764 -17.12 77.02 43.07
C THR A 764 -15.87 77.87 42.85
N GLY A 765 -14.67 77.28 43.00
CA GLY A 765 -13.38 77.88 42.63
C GLY A 765 -12.90 79.11 43.43
N GLN A 766 -13.67 79.63 44.39
CA GLN A 766 -13.36 80.87 45.13
C GLN A 766 -13.75 80.80 46.61
N SER A 767 -13.14 81.66 47.43
CA SER A 767 -13.50 81.87 48.84
C SER A 767 -14.47 83.04 49.00
N TYR A 768 -15.36 82.95 49.98
CA TYR A 768 -16.46 83.88 50.21
C TYR A 768 -16.33 84.61 51.56
N ILE A 769 -16.83 85.85 51.60
CA ILE A 769 -16.82 86.69 52.80
C ILE A 769 -18.17 86.55 53.54
N PRO A 770 -18.20 86.34 54.86
CA PRO A 770 -19.43 86.32 55.65
C PRO A 770 -20.18 87.66 55.53
N GLY A 771 -21.48 87.62 55.18
CA GLY A 771 -22.31 88.81 55.06
C GLY A 771 -22.26 89.55 53.72
N ASP A 772 -21.55 89.02 52.71
CA ASP A 772 -21.54 89.59 51.35
C ASP A 772 -22.83 89.29 50.56
N LEU A 773 -23.00 89.95 49.40
CA LEU A 773 -24.19 89.85 48.54
C LEU A 773 -24.39 88.45 47.94
N PRO A 774 -25.65 88.02 47.68
CA PRO A 774 -25.92 86.73 47.05
C PRO A 774 -25.33 86.57 45.65
N GLN A 775 -24.99 85.33 45.30
CA GLN A 775 -24.51 84.92 43.97
C GLN A 775 -25.32 83.72 43.46
N THR A 776 -25.21 83.39 42.16
CA THR A 776 -26.00 82.31 41.53
C THR A 776 -25.10 81.28 40.83
N MET A 777 -25.50 80.02 40.90
CA MET A 777 -24.87 78.87 40.23
C MET A 777 -25.95 77.99 39.60
N SER A 778 -25.60 77.12 38.64
CA SER A 778 -26.55 76.26 37.93
C SER A 778 -26.09 74.81 37.94
N PHE A 779 -27.03 73.89 38.07
CA PHE A 779 -26.84 72.43 38.07
C PHE A 779 -27.64 71.84 36.90
N GLU A 780 -27.08 70.89 36.15
CA GLU A 780 -27.81 70.14 35.12
C GLU A 780 -28.68 69.05 35.77
N VAL A 781 -29.96 68.97 35.41
CA VAL A 781 -30.86 67.86 35.76
C VAL A 781 -31.30 67.17 34.47
N ARG A 782 -31.06 65.86 34.34
CA ARG A 782 -31.28 65.10 33.11
C ARG A 782 -32.19 63.90 33.34
N ASN A 783 -33.15 63.67 32.45
CA ASN A 783 -34.04 62.51 32.50
C ASN A 783 -33.33 61.29 31.89
N ASP A 784 -33.02 60.29 32.71
CA ASP A 784 -32.48 58.98 32.27
C ASP A 784 -33.58 57.91 32.16
N GLY A 785 -34.82 58.24 32.53
CA GLY A 785 -35.96 57.33 32.43
C GLY A 785 -36.33 56.98 30.98
N ASN A 786 -37.11 55.92 30.80
CA ASN A 786 -37.63 55.51 29.49
C ASN A 786 -39.00 56.12 29.12
N ASN A 787 -39.44 57.12 29.89
CA ASN A 787 -40.64 57.94 29.67
C ASN A 787 -40.33 59.41 30.04
N PRO A 788 -40.99 60.41 29.43
CA PRO A 788 -40.93 61.80 29.91
C PRO A 788 -41.37 61.92 31.38
N ASP A 789 -40.73 62.83 32.11
CA ASP A 789 -40.98 63.05 33.55
C ASP A 789 -40.64 64.51 33.93
N SER A 790 -41.04 64.93 35.13
CA SER A 790 -40.62 66.20 35.73
C SER A 790 -40.07 65.95 37.12
N PHE A 791 -39.12 66.77 37.57
CA PHE A 791 -38.41 66.53 38.83
C PHE A 791 -38.75 67.60 39.87
N ALA A 792 -39.22 67.18 41.03
CA ALA A 792 -39.38 68.02 42.21
C ALA A 792 -37.99 68.26 42.82
N MET A 793 -37.62 69.53 42.97
CA MET A 793 -36.27 69.92 43.39
C MET A 793 -36.24 70.39 44.84
N THR A 794 -35.29 69.90 45.62
CA THR A 794 -35.05 70.36 47.01
C THR A 794 -33.58 70.68 47.26
N LEU A 795 -33.32 71.55 48.25
CA LEU A 795 -31.98 71.90 48.71
C LEU A 795 -31.73 71.36 50.11
N ASN A 796 -30.54 70.81 50.33
CA ASN A 796 -30.01 70.57 51.67
C ASN A 796 -28.93 71.63 51.95
N THR A 797 -29.32 72.69 52.65
CA THR A 797 -28.48 73.87 52.94
C THR A 797 -27.72 73.70 54.26
N PRO A 798 -26.39 73.83 54.29
CA PRO A 798 -25.60 73.74 55.51
C PRO A 798 -25.81 74.96 56.43
N LEU A 799 -25.55 74.79 57.73
CA LEU A 799 -25.61 75.88 58.72
C LEU A 799 -24.65 77.02 58.34
N GLY A 800 -25.15 78.26 58.42
CA GLY A 800 -24.42 79.47 58.02
C GLY A 800 -24.61 79.87 56.54
N MET A 801 -25.18 78.99 55.72
CA MET A 801 -25.54 79.28 54.32
C MET A 801 -27.05 79.52 54.18
N VAL A 802 -27.43 80.43 53.29
CA VAL A 802 -28.81 80.61 52.81
C VAL A 802 -28.81 80.34 51.30
N ALA A 803 -29.72 79.50 50.79
CA ALA A 803 -29.82 79.25 49.35
C ALA A 803 -31.25 78.94 48.90
N THR A 804 -31.60 79.34 47.67
CA THR A 804 -32.93 79.20 47.06
C THR A 804 -32.86 79.02 45.55
N PHE A 805 -33.75 78.20 44.99
CA PHE A 805 -33.91 78.09 43.54
C PHE A 805 -34.56 79.33 42.92
N THR A 806 -34.17 79.69 41.69
CA THR A 806 -34.61 80.92 41.00
C THR A 806 -35.46 80.68 39.74
N ASN A 807 -35.42 79.50 39.13
CA ASN A 807 -36.03 79.23 37.81
C ASN A 807 -37.03 78.06 37.76
N LEU A 808 -37.54 77.59 38.90
CA LEU A 808 -38.46 76.44 38.98
C LEU A 808 -39.95 76.84 38.88
N ILE A 809 -40.77 75.89 38.43
CA ILE A 809 -42.22 76.05 38.34
C ILE A 809 -42.87 75.30 39.52
N ASN A 810 -43.38 76.04 40.50
CA ASN A 810 -43.99 75.50 41.74
C ASN A 810 -43.11 74.53 42.56
N GLY A 811 -41.78 74.57 42.36
CA GLY A 811 -40.82 73.66 42.99
C GLY A 811 -40.29 72.53 42.07
N ASN A 812 -40.84 72.40 40.87
CA ASN A 812 -40.44 71.37 39.90
C ASN A 812 -39.72 71.96 38.68
N THR A 813 -38.98 71.11 37.97
CA THR A 813 -38.58 71.37 36.58
C THR A 813 -39.81 71.39 35.66
N PRO A 814 -39.69 71.88 34.41
CA PRO A 814 -40.58 71.47 33.33
C PRO A 814 -40.58 69.94 33.14
N GLU A 815 -41.49 69.45 32.30
CA GLU A 815 -41.40 68.09 31.74
C GLU A 815 -40.15 67.98 30.85
N ILE A 816 -39.39 66.90 31.00
CA ILE A 816 -38.12 66.65 30.35
C ILE A 816 -38.23 65.34 29.55
N ASP A 817 -38.03 65.43 28.23
CA ASP A 817 -37.99 64.27 27.33
C ASP A 817 -36.87 63.29 27.70
N ILE A 818 -37.02 62.03 27.29
CA ILE A 818 -36.04 60.95 27.48
C ILE A 818 -34.65 61.38 26.98
N GLY A 819 -33.66 61.39 27.88
CA GLY A 819 -32.27 61.78 27.60
C GLY A 819 -32.00 63.29 27.55
N ALA A 820 -33.04 64.14 27.61
CA ALA A 820 -32.89 65.60 27.63
C ALA A 820 -32.58 66.12 29.05
N SER A 821 -32.07 67.36 29.13
CA SER A 821 -31.73 68.01 30.39
C SER A 821 -32.24 69.45 30.53
N TYR A 822 -32.28 69.91 31.78
CA TYR A 822 -32.72 71.24 32.20
C TYR A 822 -31.81 71.77 33.30
N ASN A 823 -31.30 72.99 33.14
CA ASN A 823 -30.39 73.60 34.11
C ASN A 823 -31.18 74.34 35.20
N VAL A 824 -31.03 73.89 36.45
CA VAL A 824 -31.68 74.46 37.64
C VAL A 824 -30.71 75.42 38.32
N SER A 825 -31.15 76.66 38.56
CA SER A 825 -30.30 77.73 39.11
C SER A 825 -30.59 78.01 40.58
N VAL A 826 -29.54 78.01 41.40
CA VAL A 826 -29.57 78.26 42.85
C VAL A 826 -28.86 79.58 43.14
N GLU A 827 -29.56 80.50 43.82
CA GLU A 827 -28.99 81.70 44.43
C GLU A 827 -28.59 81.39 45.88
N PHE A 828 -27.44 81.89 46.35
CA PHE A 828 -26.89 81.59 47.68
C PHE A 828 -26.12 82.76 48.31
N SER A 829 -26.04 82.79 49.64
CA SER A 829 -25.25 83.73 50.45
C SER A 829 -24.84 83.14 51.82
N PHE A 830 -23.98 83.85 52.57
CA PHE A 830 -23.42 83.39 53.84
C PHE A 830 -23.67 84.38 54.98
N ILE A 831 -24.01 83.87 56.16
CA ILE A 831 -24.32 84.67 57.36
C ILE A 831 -23.01 85.18 57.99
N GLU A 832 -23.02 86.42 58.48
CA GLU A 832 -21.89 87.04 59.20
C GLU A 832 -21.39 86.14 60.35
N GLY A 833 -20.07 85.97 60.45
CA GLY A 833 -19.42 85.07 61.42
C GLY A 833 -19.43 83.57 61.07
N THR A 834 -19.84 83.18 59.85
CA THR A 834 -19.72 81.80 59.37
C THR A 834 -18.31 81.52 58.84
N GLU A 835 -17.66 80.45 59.29
CA GLU A 835 -16.32 80.05 58.82
C GLU A 835 -16.24 78.54 58.52
N GLY A 836 -15.35 78.16 57.61
CA GLY A 836 -15.07 76.78 57.23
C GLY A 836 -15.55 76.40 55.83
N SER A 837 -15.71 75.08 55.61
CA SER A 837 -16.15 74.50 54.33
C SER A 837 -17.61 74.04 54.43
N LEU A 838 -18.43 74.45 53.46
CA LEU A 838 -19.88 74.26 53.43
C LEU A 838 -20.28 73.54 52.14
N ASN A 839 -20.98 72.41 52.25
CA ASN A 839 -21.45 71.63 51.09
C ASN A 839 -22.98 71.76 50.96
N LEU A 840 -23.42 72.33 49.83
CA LEU A 840 -24.82 72.42 49.40
C LEU A 840 -25.15 71.18 48.57
N LYS A 841 -26.30 70.55 48.82
CA LYS A 841 -26.81 69.47 47.96
C LYS A 841 -28.10 69.85 47.27
N VAL A 842 -28.17 69.55 45.98
CA VAL A 842 -29.33 69.73 45.10
C VAL A 842 -29.92 68.35 44.82
N ILE A 843 -31.13 68.10 45.29
CA ILE A 843 -31.80 66.80 45.18
C ILE A 843 -32.95 66.94 44.18
N ALA A 844 -32.95 66.08 43.16
CA ALA A 844 -34.04 65.93 42.19
C ALA A 844 -34.79 64.64 42.49
N THR A 845 -36.11 64.71 42.66
CA THR A 845 -36.99 63.56 42.88
C THR A 845 -38.01 63.45 41.75
N SER A 846 -38.19 62.27 41.18
CA SER A 846 -39.16 62.01 40.11
C SER A 846 -40.60 62.27 40.57
N VAL A 847 -41.41 62.85 39.68
CA VAL A 847 -42.85 63.04 39.90
C VAL A 847 -43.63 61.80 39.44
N ALA A 848 -43.15 61.07 38.43
CA ALA A 848 -43.67 59.76 38.06
C ALA A 848 -43.46 58.70 39.16
N ASP A 849 -42.27 58.64 39.78
CA ASP A 849 -41.97 57.77 40.92
C ASP A 849 -41.17 58.49 42.01
N SER A 850 -41.87 58.95 43.05
CA SER A 850 -41.30 59.60 44.23
C SER A 850 -40.23 58.82 45.01
N SER A 851 -40.02 57.52 44.72
CA SER A 851 -38.92 56.75 45.30
C SER A 851 -37.58 56.98 44.58
N ILE A 852 -37.62 57.43 43.33
CA ILE A 852 -36.45 57.70 42.50
C ILE A 852 -35.97 59.14 42.72
N SER A 853 -34.72 59.29 43.14
CA SER A 853 -34.06 60.58 43.27
C SER A 853 -32.56 60.48 43.05
N ALA A 854 -31.97 61.59 42.59
CA ALA A 854 -30.52 61.79 42.50
C ALA A 854 -30.12 63.08 43.21
N THR A 855 -28.84 63.19 43.53
CA THR A 855 -28.30 64.32 44.30
C THR A 855 -27.00 64.79 43.69
N GLY A 856 -26.98 66.04 43.25
CA GLY A 856 -25.77 66.79 42.96
C GLY A 856 -25.31 67.57 44.19
N GLN A 857 -24.04 67.96 44.23
CA GLN A 857 -23.45 68.71 45.34
C GLN A 857 -22.46 69.78 44.87
N ALA A 858 -22.24 70.79 45.70
CA ALA A 858 -21.24 71.83 45.49
C ALA A 858 -20.67 72.32 46.82
N THR A 859 -19.36 72.62 46.85
CA THR A 859 -18.64 72.99 48.07
C THR A 859 -18.11 74.42 48.02
N TYR A 860 -18.28 75.15 49.12
CA TYR A 860 -17.97 76.57 49.29
C TYR A 860 -17.01 76.76 50.48
N LEU A 861 -16.10 77.74 50.39
CA LEU A 861 -15.13 78.07 51.45
C LEU A 861 -15.38 79.48 52.00
N VAL A 862 -15.44 79.63 53.32
CA VAL A 862 -15.84 80.89 54.00
C VAL A 862 -14.92 81.18 55.20
N GLY A 863 -14.62 82.45 55.48
CA GLY A 863 -13.87 82.88 56.67
C GLY A 863 -12.33 82.83 56.56
N SER A 864 -11.62 83.14 57.65
CA SER A 864 -10.14 83.09 57.71
C SER A 864 -9.61 81.65 57.70
N GLN A 865 -8.35 81.46 57.28
CA GLN A 865 -7.77 80.14 57.00
C GLN A 865 -6.37 79.92 57.62
N ASP A 866 -5.95 80.75 58.60
CA ASP A 866 -4.60 80.77 59.24
C ASP A 866 -3.45 80.92 58.21
N TRP A 867 -3.62 81.83 57.24
CA TRP A 867 -2.67 82.06 56.13
C TRP A 867 -1.69 83.22 56.38
N LEU A 868 -2.08 84.22 57.18
CA LEU A 868 -1.21 85.23 57.77
C LEU A 868 -1.22 85.13 59.29
N ARG A 869 -0.04 85.19 59.91
CA ARG A 869 0.08 85.10 61.37
C ARG A 869 1.09 86.07 61.95
N ILE A 870 0.64 86.86 62.92
CA ILE A 870 1.48 87.73 63.75
C ILE A 870 1.99 86.89 64.94
N PHE A 871 3.29 86.99 65.25
CA PHE A 871 3.85 86.39 66.47
C PHE A 871 3.59 87.29 67.68
N ALA A 872 3.53 86.68 68.88
CA ALA A 872 3.34 87.41 70.12
C ALA A 872 4.37 88.53 70.29
N ILE A 873 3.89 89.74 70.53
CA ILE A 873 4.70 90.96 70.66
C ILE A 873 5.31 90.98 72.07
N GLN A 874 6.60 91.26 72.19
CA GLN A 874 7.22 91.41 73.51
C GLN A 874 6.75 92.73 74.15
N PRO A 875 6.35 92.72 75.43
CA PRO A 875 5.96 93.94 76.11
C PRO A 875 7.18 94.85 76.31
N LEU A 876 7.00 96.15 76.07
CA LEU A 876 8.06 97.15 76.19
C LEU A 876 8.09 97.72 77.61
N GLU A 877 9.21 97.57 78.33
CA GLU A 877 9.42 98.19 79.65
C GLU A 877 10.35 99.42 79.53
N VAL A 878 9.84 100.60 79.90
CA VAL A 878 10.55 101.88 79.78
C VAL A 878 10.93 102.41 81.16
N THR A 879 12.23 102.48 81.45
CA THR A 879 12.80 102.87 82.77
C THR A 879 13.62 104.16 82.75
N GLU A 880 14.10 104.59 81.58
CA GLU A 880 14.86 105.84 81.35
C GLU A 880 14.24 106.60 80.16
N GLU A 881 14.60 107.88 79.92
CA GLU A 881 14.03 108.63 78.77
C GLU A 881 14.63 108.20 77.43
N GLY A 882 13.83 108.20 76.37
CA GLY A 882 14.33 107.95 75.00
C GLY A 882 13.29 107.45 74.00
N ASP A 883 13.77 107.27 72.76
CA ASP A 883 13.08 106.54 71.69
C ASP A 883 13.31 105.03 71.85
N TYR A 884 12.24 104.25 71.77
CA TYR A 884 12.26 102.79 71.84
C TYR A 884 11.71 102.18 70.55
N GLU A 885 12.40 101.17 70.02
CA GLU A 885 11.98 100.43 68.82
C GLU A 885 11.53 99.00 69.21
N VAL A 886 10.30 98.63 68.85
CA VAL A 886 9.72 97.31 69.10
C VAL A 886 9.51 96.58 67.78
N ASN A 887 10.18 95.44 67.60
CA ASN A 887 10.02 94.60 66.41
C ASN A 887 8.86 93.62 66.58
N VAL A 888 7.89 93.68 65.66
CA VAL A 888 6.77 92.72 65.57
C VAL A 888 7.01 91.79 64.38
N ARG A 889 7.06 90.48 64.61
CA ARG A 889 7.32 89.51 63.54
C ARG A 889 6.04 88.92 62.97
N ILE A 890 5.96 88.82 61.64
CA ILE A 890 4.79 88.34 60.89
C ILE A 890 5.24 87.29 59.89
N VAL A 891 4.48 86.21 59.74
CA VAL A 891 4.73 85.13 58.77
C VAL A 891 3.57 84.94 57.82
N ASN A 892 3.91 84.68 56.55
CA ASN A 892 3.00 84.13 55.56
C ASN A 892 3.07 82.61 55.60
N GLN A 893 1.97 81.94 56.00
CA GLN A 893 1.85 80.47 56.01
C GLN A 893 1.16 79.91 54.77
N TYR A 894 0.69 80.78 53.87
CA TYR A 894 0.10 80.40 52.59
C TYR A 894 1.15 79.84 51.62
N THR A 895 0.70 79.06 50.65
CA THR A 895 1.55 78.38 49.66
C THR A 895 2.24 79.33 48.69
N THR A 896 1.71 80.55 48.49
CA THR A 896 2.29 81.58 47.61
C THR A 896 2.61 82.88 48.36
N GLY A 897 3.47 83.71 47.77
CA GLY A 897 3.85 85.01 48.33
C GLY A 897 2.67 85.99 48.36
N GLN A 898 2.43 86.60 49.52
CA GLN A 898 1.33 87.52 49.78
C GLN A 898 1.77 88.99 49.79
N ARG A 899 0.89 89.92 49.40
CA ARG A 899 1.03 91.36 49.69
C ARG A 899 0.27 91.69 50.96
N VAL A 900 0.94 92.32 51.93
CA VAL A 900 0.44 92.58 53.28
C VAL A 900 0.49 94.07 53.61
N VAL A 901 -0.58 94.56 54.24
CA VAL A 901 -0.73 95.94 54.74
C VAL A 901 -0.88 95.92 56.26
N MET A 902 -0.21 96.86 56.93
CA MET A 902 -0.11 96.98 58.39
C MET A 902 -0.79 98.24 58.92
N GLU A 903 -1.59 98.07 59.97
CA GLU A 903 -2.29 99.16 60.66
C GLU A 903 -2.13 99.05 62.19
N LEU A 904 -2.14 100.21 62.87
CA LEU A 904 -1.91 100.34 64.32
C LEU A 904 -3.01 101.19 64.94
N ASP A 905 -3.78 100.61 65.87
CA ASP A 905 -4.68 101.36 66.74
C ASP A 905 -3.87 101.99 67.87
N THR A 906 -3.94 103.31 67.96
CA THR A 906 -3.22 104.13 68.95
C THR A 906 -4.17 104.81 69.95
N SER A 907 -5.47 104.52 69.90
CA SER A 907 -6.54 105.24 70.60
C SER A 907 -6.34 105.37 72.11
N GLU A 908 -5.81 104.35 72.79
CA GLU A 908 -5.48 104.41 74.22
C GLU A 908 -4.10 105.06 74.52
N SER A 909 -3.12 104.85 73.63
CA SER A 909 -1.70 105.21 73.85
C SER A 909 -1.37 106.70 73.79
N ASN A 910 -2.05 107.48 72.93
CA ASN A 910 -1.72 108.87 72.57
C ASN A 910 -1.71 109.89 73.73
N SER A 911 -2.10 109.49 74.94
CA SER A 911 -2.11 110.34 76.14
C SER A 911 -0.84 110.25 77.01
N TRP A 912 0.03 109.27 76.75
CA TRP A 912 1.23 109.00 77.56
C TRP A 912 2.55 109.04 76.76
N PHE A 913 2.51 108.55 75.52
CA PHE A 913 3.64 108.47 74.59
C PHE A 913 3.14 108.57 73.14
N GLN A 914 4.04 108.87 72.19
CA GLN A 914 3.72 108.75 70.76
C GLN A 914 4.19 107.41 70.22
N SER A 915 3.40 106.82 69.32
CA SER A 915 3.64 105.50 68.74
C SER A 915 3.40 105.51 67.22
N SER A 916 4.26 104.86 66.44
CA SER A 916 4.06 104.73 64.99
C SER A 916 4.81 103.55 64.37
N ILE A 917 4.22 102.93 63.34
CA ILE A 917 4.92 101.94 62.48
C ILE A 917 5.90 102.69 61.56
N ALA A 918 7.13 102.20 61.47
CA ALA A 918 8.16 102.71 60.59
C ALA A 918 7.70 102.78 59.13
N ARG A 919 8.14 103.82 58.39
CA ARG A 919 7.55 104.18 57.09
C ARG A 919 7.67 103.10 56.00
N LEU A 920 8.66 102.20 56.10
CA LEU A 920 8.90 101.09 55.16
C LEU A 920 8.16 99.80 55.54
N ASP A 921 7.40 99.83 56.63
CA ASP A 921 6.76 98.66 57.25
C ASP A 921 5.23 98.73 57.23
N LYS A 922 4.65 99.72 56.55
CA LYS A 922 3.20 99.84 56.37
C LYS A 922 2.63 98.98 55.24
N ASP A 923 3.38 98.78 54.15
CA ASP A 923 3.01 97.87 53.08
C ASP A 923 4.24 97.15 52.51
N PHE A 924 4.14 95.84 52.32
CA PHE A 924 5.23 94.99 51.84
C PHE A 924 4.70 93.66 51.29
N ASN A 925 5.56 92.90 50.63
CA ASN A 925 5.27 91.51 50.25
C ASN A 925 6.01 90.55 51.21
N LEU A 926 5.40 89.40 51.48
CA LEU A 926 5.95 88.26 52.23
C LEU A 926 5.89 87.02 51.34
N ALA A 927 7.03 86.45 50.97
CA ALA A 927 7.09 85.16 50.29
C ALA A 927 6.55 84.00 51.16
N THR A 928 6.27 82.86 50.54
CA THR A 928 5.84 81.61 51.20
C THR A 928 6.79 81.26 52.36
N GLY A 929 6.28 81.20 53.59
CA GLY A 929 7.07 80.90 54.80
C GLY A 929 8.03 82.00 55.25
N GLU A 930 8.07 83.16 54.59
CA GLU A 930 8.93 84.28 54.97
C GLU A 930 8.46 84.90 56.29
N THR A 931 9.40 85.29 57.14
CA THR A 931 9.15 86.11 58.33
C THR A 931 9.73 87.50 58.14
N LYS A 932 8.89 88.54 58.18
CA LYS A 932 9.35 89.93 58.28
C LYS A 932 9.18 90.44 59.71
N GLU A 933 10.17 91.14 60.23
CA GLU A 933 10.02 92.02 61.40
C GLU A 933 9.67 93.42 60.92
N ILE A 934 8.63 94.01 61.50
CA ILE A 934 8.23 95.40 61.31
C ILE A 934 8.55 96.21 62.56
N THR A 935 9.05 97.43 62.40
CA THR A 935 9.48 98.26 63.53
C THR A 935 8.36 99.21 63.95
N ILE A 936 8.05 99.23 65.25
CA ILE A 936 7.14 100.19 65.88
C ILE A 936 7.96 101.08 66.81
N ASN A 937 8.02 102.37 66.50
CA ASN A 937 8.75 103.37 67.27
C ASN A 937 7.84 103.98 68.35
N VAL A 938 8.35 104.10 69.58
CA VAL A 938 7.67 104.60 70.78
C VAL A 938 8.55 105.66 71.46
N ASP A 939 8.10 106.92 71.48
CA ASP A 939 8.82 108.07 72.09
C ASP A 939 8.30 108.35 73.51
N VAL A 940 9.19 108.29 74.52
CA VAL A 940 8.87 108.55 75.92
C VAL A 940 9.82 109.56 76.57
N THR A 941 9.31 110.77 76.83
CA THR A 941 10.07 111.85 77.48
C THR A 941 10.29 111.63 78.99
N GLU A 942 11.38 112.17 79.55
CA GLU A 942 11.64 112.17 81.00
C GLU A 942 10.47 112.75 81.82
N THR A 943 9.76 113.72 81.24
CA THR A 943 8.57 114.37 81.82
C THR A 943 7.44 113.38 82.09
N THR A 944 7.27 112.35 81.25
CA THR A 944 6.27 111.30 81.47
C THR A 944 6.72 110.41 82.63
N LEU A 945 7.95 109.89 82.59
CA LEU A 945 8.48 108.91 83.54
C LEU A 945 8.59 109.45 84.97
N LYS A 946 9.00 110.72 85.13
CA LYS A 946 9.07 111.36 86.45
C LYS A 946 7.71 111.72 87.05
N ASN A 947 6.66 111.85 86.22
CA ASN A 947 5.31 112.24 86.67
C ASN A 947 4.29 111.09 86.57
N LEU A 948 4.74 109.82 86.47
CA LEU A 948 3.87 108.66 86.58
C LEU A 948 3.09 108.68 87.91
N ASN A 949 1.77 108.51 87.83
CA ASN A 949 0.87 108.52 89.01
C ASN A 949 1.06 107.32 89.96
N GLY A 950 1.81 106.30 89.54
CA GLY A 950 2.26 105.15 90.33
C GLY A 950 3.72 104.82 90.04
N ASP A 951 4.24 103.76 90.63
CA ASP A 951 5.60 103.28 90.34
C ASP A 951 5.72 102.60 88.96
N THR A 952 4.60 102.15 88.38
CA THR A 952 4.49 101.71 86.99
C THR A 952 3.14 102.12 86.36
N LEU A 953 3.03 102.06 85.03
CA LEU A 953 1.80 102.25 84.25
C LEU A 953 1.87 101.45 82.94
N THR A 954 0.89 100.59 82.67
CA THR A 954 0.80 99.80 81.42
C THR A 954 -0.32 100.32 80.51
N VAL A 955 -0.06 100.37 79.19
CA VAL A 955 -1.01 100.82 78.15
C VAL A 955 -0.88 99.93 76.91
N ASN A 956 -1.99 99.60 76.25
CA ASN A 956 -2.02 98.61 75.16
C ASN A 956 -2.24 99.24 73.79
N LEU A 957 -1.76 98.57 72.74
CA LEU A 957 -1.92 98.95 71.32
C LEU A 957 -2.26 97.72 70.48
N THR A 958 -3.14 97.85 69.48
CA THR A 958 -3.53 96.72 68.61
C THR A 958 -2.93 96.88 67.22
N VAL A 959 -2.31 95.81 66.70
CA VAL A 959 -1.67 95.73 65.39
C VAL A 959 -2.50 94.81 64.49
N TRP A 960 -2.78 95.23 63.27
CA TRP A 960 -3.51 94.47 62.25
C TRP A 960 -2.62 94.21 61.02
N ALA A 961 -2.71 92.99 60.47
CA ALA A 961 -2.04 92.57 59.23
C ALA A 961 -3.09 92.00 58.26
N ARG A 962 -3.19 92.56 57.06
CA ARG A 962 -4.20 92.18 56.06
C ARG A 962 -3.55 91.83 54.72
N SER A 963 -4.02 90.75 54.08
CA SER A 963 -3.63 90.38 52.71
C SER A 963 -4.42 91.17 51.66
N GLU A 964 -3.77 91.46 50.53
CA GLU A 964 -4.41 91.92 49.28
C GLU A 964 -4.37 90.86 48.15
N THR A 965 -3.71 89.73 48.40
CA THR A 965 -3.41 88.68 47.40
C THR A 965 -4.29 87.44 47.51
N VAL A 966 -4.73 87.13 48.73
CA VAL A 966 -5.77 86.14 49.05
C VAL A 966 -6.64 86.72 50.17
N SER A 967 -7.84 86.20 50.37
CA SER A 967 -8.79 86.78 51.33
C SER A 967 -8.50 86.34 52.77
N ASP A 968 -7.47 86.93 53.41
CA ASP A 968 -7.09 86.64 54.81
C ASP A 968 -6.58 87.88 55.58
N ALA A 969 -6.81 87.90 56.90
CA ALA A 969 -6.40 88.99 57.80
C ALA A 969 -6.25 88.52 59.26
N ALA A 970 -5.29 89.08 60.00
CA ALA A 970 -4.94 88.71 61.37
C ALA A 970 -4.60 89.94 62.25
N ASN A 971 -4.60 89.76 63.58
CA ASN A 971 -4.29 90.82 64.54
C ASN A 971 -3.50 90.33 65.77
N ALA A 972 -2.95 91.29 66.54
CA ALA A 972 -2.24 91.06 67.79
C ALA A 972 -2.26 92.31 68.68
N VAL A 973 -1.97 92.17 69.98
CA VAL A 973 -1.89 93.28 70.95
C VAL A 973 -0.46 93.38 71.51
N MET A 974 0.00 94.62 71.70
CA MET A 974 1.27 95.00 72.32
C MET A 974 1.00 95.75 73.63
N GLU A 975 1.72 95.43 74.69
CA GLU A 975 1.63 96.13 75.98
C GLU A 975 2.91 96.95 76.23
N VAL A 976 2.76 98.22 76.64
CA VAL A 976 3.87 99.12 76.95
C VAL A 976 3.76 99.54 78.42
N THR A 977 4.77 99.21 79.22
CA THR A 977 4.83 99.54 80.65
C THR A 977 5.90 100.59 80.92
N LEU A 978 5.46 101.76 81.37
CA LEU A 978 6.32 102.84 81.85
C LEU A 978 6.64 102.60 83.33
N VAL A 979 7.89 102.76 83.74
CA VAL A 979 8.42 102.37 85.07
C VAL A 979 9.21 103.49 85.71
N ARG A 980 9.02 103.67 87.03
CA ARG A 980 9.78 104.58 87.88
C ARG A 980 11.10 103.92 88.33
N MET A 981 12.21 104.54 87.96
CA MET A 981 13.60 104.03 87.95
C MET A 981 14.22 103.59 89.33
N ASP A 982 14.51 102.28 89.53
CA ASP A 982 15.33 101.60 90.59
C ASP A 982 15.67 100.10 90.16
N THR A 983 16.37 99.18 90.90
CA THR A 983 17.26 98.10 90.27
C THR A 983 17.21 96.51 90.55
N LYS A 984 16.93 95.59 89.53
CA LYS A 984 17.61 94.27 89.01
C LYS A 984 17.21 92.69 89.17
N THR A 985 17.50 91.79 88.12
CA THR A 985 17.86 90.26 87.97
C THR A 985 16.82 89.02 87.97
N THR A 986 16.91 87.70 87.49
CA THR A 986 17.60 86.66 86.51
C THR A 986 17.07 85.14 86.69
N SER A 987 17.22 83.94 85.98
CA SER A 987 17.54 83.30 84.61
C SER A 987 17.58 81.67 84.53
N GLY A 988 17.47 80.91 83.35
CA GLY A 988 17.70 79.39 83.06
C GLY A 988 16.86 78.71 81.86
N ASP A 989 16.81 77.42 81.30
CA ASP A 989 17.59 76.14 80.91
C ASP A 989 16.63 75.08 80.11
N ASP A 990 16.76 73.87 79.41
CA ASP A 990 17.62 72.83 78.65
C ASP A 990 16.70 71.59 78.06
N SER A 991 16.82 70.52 77.16
CA SER A 991 17.54 69.77 75.98
C SER A 991 16.58 68.63 75.33
N GLY A 992 16.68 67.62 74.35
CA GLY A 992 17.50 66.86 73.27
C GLY A 992 16.70 65.55 72.70
N SER A 993 16.88 64.57 71.70
CA SER A 993 17.64 64.00 70.47
C SER A 993 16.84 62.75 69.78
N GLY A 994 17.03 61.87 68.70
CA GLY A 994 17.92 61.40 67.53
C GLY A 994 17.35 60.14 66.63
N LEU A 995 17.87 59.65 65.42
CA LEU A 995 17.18 58.72 64.35
C LEU A 995 17.94 57.52 63.49
N PRO A 996 17.80 57.12 62.12
CA PRO A 996 17.65 55.69 61.49
C PRO A 996 18.37 55.20 60.08
N LEU A 997 17.98 54.05 59.35
CA LEU A 997 18.08 53.61 57.83
C LEU A 997 18.50 52.15 57.16
N GLU A 998 18.95 51.98 55.84
CA GLU A 998 18.79 50.82 54.79
C GLU A 998 19.99 50.16 53.88
N ALA A 999 19.73 49.08 53.02
CA ALA A 999 20.09 48.75 51.54
C ALA A 999 21.26 47.82 50.87
N ILE A 1000 21.02 47.19 49.64
CA ILE A 1000 21.88 46.76 48.41
C ILE A 1000 22.53 45.29 48.07
N ALA A 1001 22.49 44.80 46.77
CA ALA A 1001 23.42 43.91 45.91
C ALA A 1001 23.23 42.36 45.52
N MET A 1002 24.10 41.77 44.63
CA MET A 1002 23.94 40.60 43.67
C MET A 1002 25.11 39.54 43.61
N TRP A 1003 24.88 38.24 43.22
CA TRP A 1003 25.70 37.27 42.37
C TRP A 1003 25.06 35.83 42.38
N GLY A 1004 25.60 34.77 41.73
CA GLY A 1004 24.96 33.43 41.68
C GLY A 1004 25.82 32.17 41.50
N VAL A 1005 25.31 31.02 42.00
CA VAL A 1005 25.81 29.63 41.86
C VAL A 1005 24.62 28.63 42.00
N PHE A 1006 24.36 27.76 41.02
CA PHE A 1006 23.36 26.66 41.18
C PHE A 1006 23.57 25.40 40.30
N LEU A 1007 24.47 25.44 39.31
CA LEU A 1007 24.55 24.46 38.21
C LEU A 1007 25.28 23.13 38.55
N LEU A 1008 25.19 22.64 39.81
CA LEU A 1008 26.01 21.50 40.30
C LEU A 1008 25.26 20.39 41.05
N ILE A 1009 23.95 20.53 41.33
CA ILE A 1009 23.25 19.61 42.26
C ILE A 1009 22.49 18.47 41.56
N ILE A 1010 21.93 18.69 40.36
CA ILE A 1010 20.98 17.73 39.74
C ILE A 1010 21.68 16.50 39.11
N VAL A 1011 23.00 16.55 38.90
CA VAL A 1011 23.81 15.42 38.38
C VAL A 1011 23.76 14.18 39.32
N GLY A 1012 23.39 14.34 40.59
CA GLY A 1012 23.32 13.23 41.56
C GLY A 1012 22.16 12.24 41.39
N GLY A 1013 21.11 12.57 40.60
CA GLY A 1013 19.88 11.75 40.55
C GLY A 1013 19.98 10.46 39.73
N VAL A 1014 20.72 10.48 38.62
CA VAL A 1014 20.70 9.42 37.59
C VAL A 1014 21.33 8.11 38.07
N VAL A 1015 22.17 8.15 39.11
CA VAL A 1015 22.94 7.00 39.62
C VAL A 1015 22.09 6.02 40.45
N VAL A 1016 20.86 6.40 40.85
CA VAL A 1016 20.07 5.64 41.84
C VAL A 1016 19.11 4.61 41.22
N LEU A 1017 18.71 4.76 39.94
CA LEU A 1017 17.70 3.87 39.33
C LEU A 1017 18.23 2.64 38.57
N LEU A 1018 19.54 2.57 38.29
CA LEU A 1018 20.16 1.46 37.52
C LEU A 1018 20.71 0.33 38.42
N SER A 1019 19.96 -0.05 39.47
CA SER A 1019 20.39 -1.03 40.48
C SER A 1019 19.45 -2.24 40.68
N ILE A 1020 18.38 -2.33 39.88
CA ILE A 1020 17.34 -3.39 39.91
C ILE A 1020 16.93 -3.62 38.44
N LEU A 1021 17.19 -4.75 37.76
CA LEU A 1021 17.83 -6.03 38.11
C LEU A 1021 18.93 -6.41 37.10
N ARG A 1022 19.68 -7.49 37.39
CA ARG A 1022 20.75 -8.05 36.56
C ARG A 1022 20.71 -9.59 36.64
N THR A 1023 21.49 -10.28 35.80
CA THR A 1023 21.98 -11.68 35.92
C THR A 1023 20.99 -12.83 35.65
N GLU A 1024 21.32 -13.95 35.00
CA GLU A 1024 22.51 -14.38 34.17
C GLU A 1024 22.20 -15.74 33.46
N GLU A 1025 22.90 -16.04 32.35
CA GLU A 1025 23.55 -17.34 31.96
C GLU A 1025 22.76 -18.70 31.94
N GLU A 1026 23.08 -19.75 31.15
CA GLU A 1026 24.04 -19.93 30.04
C GLU A 1026 23.66 -21.10 29.08
N GLU A 1027 24.59 -21.43 28.17
CA GLU A 1027 24.68 -22.43 27.07
C GLU A 1027 24.17 -23.87 27.39
N ASP A 1028 23.91 -24.72 26.38
CA ASP A 1028 24.96 -25.61 25.82
C ASP A 1028 24.74 -26.07 24.34
N GLU A 1029 25.81 -26.59 23.74
CA GLU A 1029 26.00 -26.98 22.32
C GLU A 1029 25.39 -28.37 21.95
N TYR A 1030 25.19 -28.70 20.65
CA TYR A 1030 25.69 -29.97 20.04
C TYR A 1030 25.46 -30.13 18.51
N ALA A 1031 26.25 -31.04 17.92
CA ALA A 1031 26.57 -31.22 16.49
C ALA A 1031 25.50 -31.79 15.52
N ASN A 1032 25.40 -31.15 14.34
CA ASN A 1032 25.74 -31.68 13.00
C ASN A 1032 25.65 -33.21 12.71
N TRP A 1033 24.77 -33.63 11.79
CA TRP A 1033 25.01 -34.68 10.77
C TRP A 1033 23.84 -34.84 9.74
N GLY A 1034 24.21 -35.18 8.48
CA GLY A 1034 23.55 -36.12 7.56
C GLY A 1034 22.26 -35.66 6.87
N GLU A 1035 22.11 -35.52 5.54
CA GLU A 1035 22.74 -36.17 4.36
C GLU A 1035 22.35 -37.65 4.17
N ASP A 1036 22.04 -38.01 2.91
CA ASP A 1036 21.49 -39.29 2.37
C ASP A 1036 20.18 -39.80 3.02
N GLY A 1037 19.04 -39.94 2.33
CA GLY A 1037 18.82 -40.36 0.94
C GLY A 1037 17.86 -41.57 0.94
N TYR A 1038 16.75 -41.50 0.21
CA TYR A 1038 15.91 -42.65 -0.15
C TYR A 1038 15.31 -42.43 -1.55
N GLU A 1039 15.67 -43.28 -2.49
CA GLU A 1039 15.07 -43.35 -3.82
C GLU A 1039 13.76 -44.16 -3.78
N ASP A 1040 12.78 -43.82 -4.62
CA ASP A 1040 11.50 -44.53 -4.70
C ASP A 1040 11.49 -45.56 -5.84
N SER A 1041 10.99 -46.76 -5.57
CA SER A 1041 11.25 -47.97 -6.35
C SER A 1041 10.20 -48.25 -7.44
N LEU A 1042 9.87 -47.24 -8.25
CA LEU A 1042 8.86 -47.32 -9.32
C LEU A 1042 9.44 -47.35 -10.75
N SER A 1043 10.75 -47.14 -10.93
CA SER A 1043 11.46 -47.25 -12.22
C SER A 1043 11.67 -48.70 -12.71
N ALA A 1044 11.28 -49.71 -11.92
CA ALA A 1044 11.69 -51.10 -12.09
C ALA A 1044 10.91 -51.93 -13.14
N THR A 1045 9.88 -51.36 -13.79
CA THR A 1045 9.02 -52.09 -14.75
C THR A 1045 9.00 -51.48 -16.16
N TYR A 1046 9.38 -50.21 -16.28
CA TYR A 1046 9.67 -49.54 -17.55
C TYR A 1046 10.96 -48.75 -17.37
N GLY A 1047 12.09 -49.38 -17.67
CA GLY A 1047 13.38 -48.71 -17.65
C GLY A 1047 13.36 -47.51 -18.60
N ALA A 1048 13.85 -46.37 -18.12
CA ALA A 1048 14.03 -45.20 -18.97
C ALA A 1048 15.05 -45.53 -20.05
N VAL A 1049 14.58 -45.64 -21.30
CA VAL A 1049 15.46 -45.65 -22.48
C VAL A 1049 16.34 -44.41 -22.37
N ALA A 1050 17.65 -44.59 -22.50
CA ALA A 1050 18.57 -43.46 -22.51
C ALA A 1050 18.13 -42.49 -23.61
N ALA A 1051 17.72 -41.27 -23.21
CA ALA A 1051 17.20 -40.29 -24.15
C ALA A 1051 18.21 -40.09 -25.30
N ALA A 1052 17.71 -40.04 -26.53
CA ALA A 1052 18.57 -39.78 -27.69
C ALA A 1052 19.41 -38.52 -27.44
N PRO A 1053 20.69 -38.49 -27.87
CA PRO A 1053 21.56 -37.33 -27.67
C PRO A 1053 20.84 -36.04 -28.05
N SER A 1054 20.73 -35.10 -27.10
CA SER A 1054 19.90 -33.90 -27.30
C SER A 1054 20.41 -33.14 -28.50
N ILE A 1055 19.55 -32.98 -29.52
CA ILE A 1055 19.86 -32.22 -30.74
C ILE A 1055 20.43 -30.86 -30.29
N PRO A 1056 21.69 -30.52 -30.62
CA PRO A 1056 22.41 -29.47 -29.92
C PRO A 1056 21.94 -28.07 -30.30
N SER A 1057 20.88 -27.61 -29.63
CA SER A 1057 20.31 -26.26 -29.74
C SER A 1057 21.04 -25.23 -28.86
N SER A 1058 22.19 -25.58 -28.27
CA SER A 1058 23.05 -24.66 -27.52
C SER A 1058 24.53 -25.07 -27.63
N MET A 1059 25.41 -24.07 -27.77
CA MET A 1059 26.86 -24.28 -27.89
C MET A 1059 27.55 -24.40 -26.53
N PRO A 1060 28.66 -25.16 -26.42
CA PRO A 1060 29.55 -25.10 -25.26
C PRO A 1060 30.35 -23.78 -25.25
N THR A 1061 30.41 -23.11 -24.10
CA THR A 1061 31.13 -21.83 -23.93
C THR A 1061 32.66 -22.02 -24.01
N PRO A 1062 33.38 -21.33 -24.92
CA PRO A 1062 34.84 -21.37 -24.97
C PRO A 1062 35.49 -20.72 -23.74
N ALA A 1063 36.59 -21.31 -23.26
CA ALA A 1063 37.37 -20.75 -22.15
C ALA A 1063 38.14 -19.47 -22.57
N PRO A 1064 38.24 -18.44 -21.71
CA PRO A 1064 38.81 -17.14 -22.10
C PRO A 1064 40.35 -17.14 -22.15
N ALA A 1065 40.89 -16.67 -23.27
CA ALA A 1065 42.26 -16.16 -23.39
C ALA A 1065 42.26 -14.61 -23.31
N PRO A 1066 43.35 -13.96 -22.84
CA PRO A 1066 43.24 -12.63 -22.21
C PRO A 1066 43.12 -11.46 -23.19
N ALA A 1067 42.17 -10.56 -22.91
CA ALA A 1067 42.00 -9.29 -23.63
C ALA A 1067 42.76 -8.11 -22.99
N ALA A 1068 43.29 -7.22 -23.83
CA ALA A 1068 43.76 -5.89 -23.46
C ALA A 1068 42.69 -4.82 -23.82
N PRO A 1069 42.70 -3.62 -23.19
CA PRO A 1069 41.42 -3.00 -22.81
C PRO A 1069 40.94 -1.77 -23.61
N ALA A 1070 39.63 -1.50 -23.44
CA ALA A 1070 38.93 -0.20 -23.56
C ALA A 1070 38.71 0.38 -24.98
N PRO A 1071 37.72 1.29 -25.19
CA PRO A 1071 36.83 1.94 -24.20
C PRO A 1071 35.34 1.57 -24.30
N VAL A 1072 34.50 2.18 -23.45
CA VAL A 1072 33.10 1.81 -23.18
C VAL A 1072 32.13 2.99 -23.39
N ALA A 1073 30.98 2.73 -24.01
CA ALA A 1073 29.71 3.49 -23.91
C ALA A 1073 28.58 2.70 -24.62
N GLU A 1074 27.30 2.70 -24.24
CA GLU A 1074 26.65 2.97 -22.94
C GLU A 1074 25.18 2.49 -23.05
N THR A 1075 24.64 1.71 -22.11
CA THR A 1075 23.22 1.29 -22.07
C THR A 1075 22.72 1.09 -20.62
N PRO A 1076 21.39 1.16 -20.36
CA PRO A 1076 20.87 1.53 -19.03
C PRO A 1076 20.83 0.41 -17.99
N VAL A 1077 20.78 0.81 -16.71
CA VAL A 1077 20.64 -0.08 -15.55
C VAL A 1077 19.16 -0.24 -15.16
N ALA A 1078 18.79 -1.44 -14.70
CA ALA A 1078 17.47 -1.68 -14.11
C ALA A 1078 17.27 -0.93 -12.78
N GLN A 1079 16.02 -0.58 -12.43
CA GLN A 1079 15.73 0.15 -11.19
C GLN A 1079 15.78 -0.76 -9.97
N ASP A 1080 16.86 -0.62 -9.19
CA ASP A 1080 17.00 -1.11 -7.82
C ASP A 1080 16.48 -0.02 -6.86
N SER A 1081 15.63 -0.36 -5.90
CA SER A 1081 14.78 0.61 -5.19
C SER A 1081 15.51 1.35 -4.06
N THR A 1082 16.41 2.28 -4.41
CA THR A 1082 17.07 3.21 -3.47
C THR A 1082 16.40 4.58 -3.40
N PRO A 1083 16.25 5.19 -2.21
CA PRO A 1083 15.97 6.63 -2.08
C PRO A 1083 17.06 7.48 -2.76
N PRO A 1084 16.73 8.65 -3.34
CA PRO A 1084 17.71 9.52 -3.98
C PRO A 1084 18.71 10.09 -2.96
N LEU A 1085 20.00 10.10 -3.28
CA LEU A 1085 21.02 10.69 -2.41
C LEU A 1085 20.94 12.23 -2.42
N PRO A 1086 21.10 12.91 -1.27
CA PRO A 1086 21.13 14.37 -1.22
C PRO A 1086 22.42 14.93 -1.85
N ASP A 1087 22.44 16.24 -2.16
CA ASP A 1087 23.55 16.93 -2.85
C ASP A 1087 24.95 16.76 -2.22
N GLY A 1088 25.03 16.42 -0.93
CA GLY A 1088 26.28 16.15 -0.22
C GLY A 1088 26.80 14.70 -0.34
N GLY A 1089 26.05 13.80 -0.97
CA GLY A 1089 26.27 12.35 -0.93
C GLY A 1089 25.74 11.68 0.35
N LEU A 1090 26.24 10.49 0.66
CA LEU A 1090 25.87 9.76 1.87
C LEU A 1090 26.15 10.58 3.15
N PRO A 1091 25.26 10.56 4.16
CA PRO A 1091 25.54 11.17 5.46
C PRO A 1091 26.85 10.65 6.05
N ALA A 1092 27.63 11.51 6.71
CA ALA A 1092 28.99 11.21 7.11
C ALA A 1092 29.08 9.95 8.00
N GLY A 1093 29.66 8.86 7.46
CA GLY A 1093 29.81 7.56 8.13
C GLY A 1093 28.79 6.48 7.72
N TRP A 1094 27.84 6.78 6.82
CA TRP A 1094 26.85 5.81 6.33
C TRP A 1094 27.36 4.99 5.13
N THR A 1095 26.88 3.75 5.01
CA THR A 1095 27.08 2.89 3.83
C THR A 1095 25.88 2.93 2.88
N MET A 1096 26.06 2.46 1.64
CA MET A 1096 24.99 2.44 0.64
C MET A 1096 23.86 1.45 0.99
N GLU A 1097 24.15 0.39 1.75
CA GLU A 1097 23.15 -0.56 2.26
C GLU A 1097 22.32 0.04 3.41
N GLN A 1098 22.96 0.84 4.28
CA GLN A 1098 22.23 1.64 5.28
C GLN A 1098 21.32 2.68 4.61
N TRP A 1099 21.76 3.27 3.49
CA TRP A 1099 20.92 4.17 2.70
C TRP A 1099 19.74 3.46 2.02
N LYS A 1100 19.93 2.24 1.50
CA LYS A 1100 18.83 1.39 0.99
C LYS A 1100 17.71 1.19 2.02
N HIS A 1101 18.03 1.04 3.30
CA HIS A 1101 17.04 0.79 4.35
C HIS A 1101 16.50 2.05 5.05
N TYR A 1102 17.31 3.11 5.21
CA TYR A 1102 16.96 4.25 6.07
C TYR A 1102 17.02 5.63 5.37
N GLY A 1103 17.43 5.70 4.10
CA GLY A 1103 17.61 6.98 3.39
C GLY A 1103 16.33 7.82 3.28
N GLN A 1104 15.17 7.19 3.11
CA GLN A 1104 13.88 7.87 2.99
C GLN A 1104 13.52 8.66 4.27
N GLN A 1105 13.66 8.03 5.45
CA GLN A 1105 13.45 8.71 6.74
C GLN A 1105 14.49 9.81 6.99
N TRP A 1106 15.72 9.66 6.48
CA TRP A 1106 16.75 10.68 6.62
C TRP A 1106 16.40 11.94 5.81
N LEU A 1107 15.92 11.79 4.56
CA LEU A 1107 15.44 12.90 3.73
C LEU A 1107 14.28 13.64 4.40
N GLU A 1108 13.27 12.89 4.86
CA GLU A 1108 12.07 13.43 5.53
C GLU A 1108 12.40 14.22 6.81
N GLN A 1109 13.41 13.80 7.58
CA GLN A 1109 13.88 14.53 8.76
C GLN A 1109 14.71 15.79 8.44
N ASN A 1110 15.37 15.85 7.28
CA ASN A 1110 16.25 16.96 6.89
C ASN A 1110 15.62 17.93 5.88
N GLN A 1111 14.37 17.68 5.46
CA GLN A 1111 13.62 18.49 4.48
C GLN A 1111 14.34 18.62 3.12
N GLN A 1112 14.76 17.48 2.57
CA GLN A 1112 15.40 17.36 1.24
C GLN A 1112 14.64 16.41 0.32
#